data_AF-A0A0M2VG11-F1
#
_entry.id   AF-A0A0M2VG11-F1
#
_cell.length_a   1.000
_cell.length_b   1.000
_cell.length_c   1.000
_cell.angle_alpha   90.00
_cell.angle_beta   90.00
_cell.angle_gamma   90.00
#
_symmetry.space_group_name_H-M   'P 1'
#
loop_
_entity.id
_entity.type
_entity.pdbx_description
1 polymer ?
#
loop_
_entity_poly.entity_id
_entity_poly.type
_entity_poly.pdbx_seq_one_letter_code
_entity_poly.pdbx_strand_id
1 'polypeptide(L)'
;MDSAENTKSAAASATLHTLTVALSNDTYPYMFVNPQGQPDGLIVDFWREIATQQQFDIEYIMADWPETVALLDAGKVDMHGGMAYTEQRAKDYILNSINITIYSNVFVHRDVLRVHTLADLSPYVIGVVENSSHVTTLARLLPNTPLRPFASVSHMYDAALAGELKAFAVLDRLPPRYPAYQELDNQFPLYQKVPLEAINLVYALPLHSELSDILTQYTAAIPAERINELERKWLGFQVDDDATLLLGLSVLNQPYMHVSAQGEAAGLLVDLWRLWSEKTGTRIAFVPHNSAISLTNLANKRIDAHIGFPAGDNLSPQLAKAYHIYSFATAYFTLRSQTPLALDRNTSANIGIFSAATYLTELQQLYPKINFIRYASHEDLTKATIDGDINGFFGAEAVMEARLKQLNLWEDFVAFPTLRLFSPLYIIVNRDNKALAASITDGFNQISLAELIQIEQKWITLPEHSYFADYKNKIPLTLDERAWLIAHSPLRVGLVNNWPPMEFVDEDGNISGVSHDILQILASRLELQLDLQTFDNFDEMLTALENRQLDFIAHVSPQAGREAFARFTEPFWSVRWAVISHINSDNISQANQLRTKRVAIFRDYQLAQHLIDVVPGVQVVEISELKDGIRLLQDNKVDFVLDSIEAGSWALKQTSSINLRMQIIDDLPDYPSLLAVRSDYTPLVTILNKGLRSIGMPEREQIYQRWFDFEITQGVDLIRLRQIIWQVVAVSLLFLAVFIIWNLFLRREVGLRRNAEQKMRFMATHDDLTGLPNRTLVKERLEQALAQHSRHNEILAVLFLDLDGFKEVNDSHGHAAGDELLLKLSVVLQDCVRKSDTVARFGGDEFVLLLTGLLHRDDAAIVAEKILFQLQQQLHLSFADVNVGASIGIAIYPYDGTDGSTLLKQADKQMYQAKQQGKNGYSFTEQEFS
;
A
#
# COMPACT_ATOMS: atom_id res chain seq x y z
N MET A 1 -49.66 -77.41 -48.22
CA MET A 1 -48.67 -76.58 -48.94
C MET A 1 -47.71 -76.04 -47.90
N ASP A 2 -46.85 -76.94 -47.43
CA ASP A 2 -45.64 -76.65 -46.67
C ASP A 2 -44.52 -76.48 -47.69
N SER A 3 -43.81 -75.34 -47.67
CA SER A 3 -42.42 -75.16 -48.15
C SER A 3 -42.06 -73.69 -48.41
N ALA A 4 -42.24 -72.75 -47.47
CA ALA A 4 -41.74 -71.39 -47.69
C ALA A 4 -41.36 -70.57 -46.45
N GLU A 5 -41.29 -71.16 -45.24
CA GLU A 5 -41.11 -70.36 -44.02
C GLU A 5 -39.90 -70.76 -43.16
N ASN A 6 -38.95 -71.55 -43.68
CA ASN A 6 -37.84 -72.08 -42.87
C ASN A 6 -36.42 -71.74 -43.34
N THR A 7 -36.21 -70.60 -44.02
CA THR A 7 -34.85 -70.16 -44.45
C THR A 7 -34.51 -68.71 -44.14
N LYS A 8 -35.21 -68.05 -43.21
CA LYS A 8 -34.83 -66.69 -42.73
C LYS A 8 -34.79 -66.54 -41.19
N SER A 9 -34.55 -67.63 -40.47
CA SER A 9 -34.34 -67.63 -39.02
C SER A 9 -33.07 -68.41 -38.62
N ALA A 10 -32.03 -68.27 -39.44
CA ALA A 10 -30.70 -68.82 -39.17
C ALA A 10 -29.63 -67.75 -39.45
N ALA A 11 -29.73 -66.61 -38.78
CA ALA A 11 -28.56 -65.80 -38.44
C ALA A 11 -28.48 -65.84 -36.91
N ALA A 12 -28.19 -67.03 -36.40
CA ALA A 12 -27.84 -67.23 -35.02
C ALA A 12 -26.59 -66.41 -34.72
N SER A 13 -26.63 -65.71 -33.59
CA SER A 13 -25.49 -65.20 -32.83
C SER A 13 -24.23 -66.05 -33.05
N ALA A 14 -23.37 -65.62 -33.98
CA ALA A 14 -21.99 -66.03 -34.01
C ALA A 14 -21.30 -65.25 -32.89
N THR A 15 -21.10 -65.89 -31.74
CA THR A 15 -20.29 -65.32 -30.68
C THR A 15 -18.83 -65.40 -31.12
N LEU A 16 -18.22 -64.24 -31.34
CA LEU A 16 -16.78 -64.16 -31.56
C LEU A 16 -16.08 -64.71 -30.31
N HIS A 17 -15.29 -65.77 -30.42
CA HIS A 17 -14.61 -66.34 -29.26
C HIS A 17 -13.20 -65.76 -29.07
N THR A 18 -12.44 -65.63 -30.15
CA THR A 18 -11.10 -65.04 -30.12
C THR A 18 -10.87 -64.26 -31.40
N LEU A 19 -10.26 -63.09 -31.30
CA LEU A 19 -9.93 -62.19 -32.40
C LEU A 19 -8.43 -61.92 -32.42
N THR A 20 -7.76 -62.23 -33.53
CA THR A 20 -6.33 -62.01 -33.72
C THR A 20 -6.10 -60.66 -34.39
N VAL A 21 -5.49 -59.72 -33.68
CA VAL A 21 -5.36 -58.30 -34.11
C VAL A 21 -3.90 -57.93 -34.30
N ALA A 22 -3.50 -57.59 -35.52
CA ALA A 22 -2.18 -57.00 -35.78
C ALA A 22 -2.14 -55.52 -35.40
N LEU A 23 -1.09 -55.11 -34.67
CA LEU A 23 -0.83 -53.73 -34.28
C LEU A 23 0.68 -53.40 -34.34
N SER A 24 0.98 -52.14 -34.60
CA SER A 24 2.37 -51.66 -34.61
C SER A 24 2.99 -51.70 -33.21
N ASN A 25 4.24 -52.13 -33.10
CA ASN A 25 4.96 -52.30 -31.84
C ASN A 25 5.61 -51.00 -31.31
N ASP A 26 5.74 -49.95 -32.13
CA ASP A 26 6.55 -48.75 -31.83
C ASP A 26 5.82 -47.41 -32.07
N THR A 27 4.50 -47.43 -32.27
CA THR A 27 3.70 -46.25 -32.61
C THR A 27 3.04 -45.60 -31.39
N TYR A 28 3.86 -44.98 -30.54
CA TYR A 28 3.41 -44.30 -29.31
C TYR A 28 2.60 -43.00 -29.58
N PRO A 29 1.58 -42.67 -28.76
CA PRO A 29 0.96 -43.45 -27.68
C PRO A 29 -0.19 -44.37 -28.16
N TYR A 30 -0.29 -44.61 -29.46
CA TYR A 30 -1.47 -45.25 -30.07
C TYR A 30 -1.44 -46.78 -29.95
N MET A 31 -0.30 -47.40 -30.26
CA MET A 31 -0.10 -48.85 -30.19
C MET A 31 1.41 -49.11 -30.08
N PHE A 32 1.82 -49.75 -29.00
CA PHE A 32 3.23 -50.04 -28.73
C PHE A 32 3.37 -51.20 -27.73
N VAL A 33 4.60 -51.68 -27.54
CA VAL A 33 4.92 -52.65 -26.49
C VAL A 33 5.49 -51.93 -25.27
N ASN A 34 4.90 -52.13 -24.09
CA ASN A 34 5.35 -51.50 -22.85
C ASN A 34 6.63 -52.17 -22.29
N PRO A 35 7.29 -51.60 -21.25
CA PRO A 35 8.51 -52.18 -20.67
C PRO A 35 8.35 -53.59 -20.10
N GLN A 36 7.12 -54.03 -19.83
CA GLN A 36 6.78 -55.37 -19.37
C GLN A 36 6.61 -56.37 -20.54
N GLY A 37 6.80 -55.92 -21.78
CA GLY A 37 6.64 -56.75 -22.98
C GLY A 37 5.18 -56.96 -23.40
N GLN A 38 4.25 -56.14 -22.91
CA GLN A 38 2.82 -56.29 -23.18
C GLN A 38 2.30 -55.23 -24.18
N PRO A 39 1.30 -55.56 -25.02
CA PRO A 39 0.58 -54.60 -25.86
C PRO A 39 -0.06 -53.48 -25.02
N ASP A 40 0.19 -52.24 -25.42
CA ASP A 40 -0.29 -51.05 -24.73
C ASP A 40 -0.58 -49.89 -25.71
N GLY A 41 -1.38 -48.92 -25.30
CA GLY A 41 -1.73 -47.75 -26.11
C GLY A 41 -3.23 -47.58 -26.39
N LEU A 42 -3.58 -46.43 -26.99
CA LEU A 42 -4.97 -46.03 -27.27
C LEU A 42 -5.76 -47.09 -28.03
N ILE A 43 -5.19 -47.63 -29.09
CA ILE A 43 -5.83 -48.60 -29.98
C ILE A 43 -5.94 -49.96 -29.31
N VAL A 44 -4.94 -50.33 -28.50
CA VAL A 44 -4.99 -51.54 -27.68
C VAL A 44 -6.15 -51.46 -26.70
N ASP A 45 -6.25 -50.36 -25.94
CA ASP A 45 -7.33 -50.17 -24.97
C ASP A 45 -8.71 -50.05 -25.63
N PHE A 46 -8.79 -49.41 -26.81
CA PHE A 46 -10.03 -49.35 -27.59
C PHE A 46 -10.55 -50.75 -27.92
N TRP A 47 -9.70 -51.63 -28.45
CA TRP A 47 -10.10 -53.00 -28.75
C TRP A 47 -10.39 -53.83 -27.50
N ARG A 48 -9.61 -53.61 -26.42
CA ARG A 48 -9.83 -54.26 -25.12
C ARG A 48 -11.18 -53.90 -24.51
N GLU A 49 -11.60 -52.65 -24.67
CA GLU A 49 -12.93 -52.16 -24.25
C GLU A 49 -14.05 -52.89 -25.02
N ILE A 50 -13.92 -53.01 -26.34
CA ILE A 50 -14.88 -53.73 -27.19
C ILE A 50 -14.97 -55.20 -26.76
N ALA A 51 -13.83 -55.88 -26.62
CA ALA A 51 -13.75 -57.26 -26.16
C ALA A 51 -14.41 -57.47 -24.81
N THR A 52 -14.19 -56.55 -23.87
CA THR A 52 -14.78 -56.61 -22.54
C THR A 52 -16.30 -56.43 -22.59
N GLN A 53 -16.80 -55.46 -23.36
CA GLN A 53 -18.24 -55.18 -23.47
C GLN A 53 -19.00 -56.30 -24.19
N GLN A 54 -18.37 -56.92 -25.21
CA GLN A 54 -18.99 -57.93 -26.07
C GLN A 54 -18.60 -59.37 -25.70
N GLN A 55 -17.80 -59.54 -24.64
CA GLN A 55 -17.40 -60.83 -24.07
C GLN A 55 -16.67 -61.77 -25.02
N PHE A 56 -15.61 -61.29 -25.68
CA PHE A 56 -14.70 -62.10 -26.50
C PHE A 56 -13.22 -61.84 -26.15
N ASP A 57 -12.34 -62.77 -26.52
CA ASP A 57 -10.90 -62.64 -26.25
C ASP A 57 -10.14 -61.99 -27.44
N ILE A 58 -9.07 -61.26 -27.16
CA ILE A 58 -8.17 -60.72 -28.20
C ILE A 58 -6.76 -61.26 -28.03
N GLU A 59 -6.19 -61.74 -29.13
CA GLU A 59 -4.77 -62.02 -29.27
C GLU A 59 -4.11 -60.90 -30.09
N TYR A 60 -3.29 -60.07 -29.44
CA TYR A 60 -2.56 -59.01 -30.14
C TYR A 60 -1.23 -59.54 -30.70
N ILE A 61 -1.03 -59.36 -32.00
CA ILE A 61 0.25 -59.62 -32.66
C ILE A 61 0.95 -58.28 -32.91
N MET A 62 1.96 -57.98 -32.09
CA MET A 62 2.74 -56.75 -32.15
C MET A 62 3.94 -56.93 -33.08
N ALA A 63 4.03 -56.13 -34.14
CA ALA A 63 5.11 -56.22 -35.12
C ALA A 63 5.48 -54.83 -35.67
N ASP A 64 6.57 -54.73 -36.44
CA ASP A 64 6.91 -53.51 -37.17
C ASP A 64 5.82 -53.22 -38.22
N TRP A 65 5.57 -51.95 -38.53
CA TRP A 65 4.47 -51.54 -39.42
C TRP A 65 4.38 -52.31 -40.76
N PRO A 66 5.47 -52.55 -41.52
CA PRO A 66 5.37 -53.33 -42.75
C PRO A 66 4.96 -54.79 -42.52
N GLU A 67 5.35 -55.37 -41.39
CA GLU A 67 5.02 -56.76 -41.04
C GLU A 67 3.55 -56.89 -40.61
N THR A 68 2.97 -55.91 -39.93
CA THR A 68 1.54 -55.95 -39.55
C THR A 68 0.63 -56.04 -40.78
N VAL A 69 0.98 -55.35 -41.87
CA VAL A 69 0.26 -55.42 -43.16
C VAL A 69 0.50 -56.78 -43.82
N ALA A 70 1.74 -57.27 -43.84
CA ALA A 70 2.06 -58.57 -44.44
C ALA A 70 1.36 -59.75 -43.72
N LEU A 71 1.17 -59.66 -42.40
CA LEU A 71 0.41 -60.64 -41.63
C LEU A 71 -1.06 -60.68 -42.03
N LEU A 72 -1.67 -59.50 -42.28
CA LEU A 72 -3.05 -59.39 -42.76
C LEU A 72 -3.19 -59.97 -44.17
N ASP A 73 -2.28 -59.64 -45.08
CA ASP A 73 -2.26 -60.16 -46.46
C ASP A 73 -2.10 -61.68 -46.50
N ALA A 74 -1.30 -62.23 -45.58
CA ALA A 74 -1.09 -63.67 -45.45
C ALA A 74 -2.25 -64.41 -44.76
N GLY A 75 -3.28 -63.70 -44.27
CA GLY A 75 -4.37 -64.27 -43.49
C GLY A 75 -3.92 -64.90 -42.17
N LYS A 76 -2.79 -64.44 -41.61
CA LYS A 76 -2.25 -64.92 -40.32
C LYS A 76 -2.89 -64.21 -39.12
N VAL A 77 -3.58 -63.12 -39.36
CA VAL A 77 -4.37 -62.35 -38.39
C VAL A 77 -5.75 -62.13 -38.98
N ASP A 78 -6.75 -61.94 -38.11
CA ASP A 78 -8.13 -61.69 -38.55
C ASP A 78 -8.28 -60.24 -39.05
N MET A 79 -7.52 -59.31 -38.47
CA MET A 79 -7.61 -57.88 -38.78
C MET A 79 -6.37 -57.07 -38.42
N HIS A 80 -6.27 -55.88 -38.99
CA HIS A 80 -5.38 -54.82 -38.50
C HIS A 80 -6.17 -53.82 -37.65
N GLY A 81 -5.72 -53.59 -36.40
CA GLY A 81 -6.52 -52.89 -35.39
C GLY A 81 -6.59 -51.37 -35.52
N GLY A 82 -5.61 -50.72 -36.15
CA GLY A 82 -5.68 -49.28 -36.39
C GLY A 82 -4.71 -48.83 -37.47
N MET A 83 -5.23 -48.35 -38.60
CA MET A 83 -4.44 -47.82 -39.70
C MET A 83 -5.04 -46.56 -40.30
N ALA A 84 -4.24 -45.81 -41.04
CA ALA A 84 -4.73 -44.69 -41.82
C ALA A 84 -5.54 -45.17 -43.04
N TYR A 85 -6.69 -44.55 -43.29
CA TYR A 85 -7.45 -44.74 -44.52
C TYR A 85 -6.65 -44.23 -45.72
N THR A 86 -6.60 -45.02 -46.80
CA THR A 86 -6.11 -44.57 -48.11
C THR A 86 -6.97 -45.21 -49.20
N GLU A 87 -7.13 -44.54 -50.35
CA GLU A 87 -7.90 -45.09 -51.48
C GLU A 87 -7.32 -46.41 -51.99
N GLN A 88 -6.01 -46.62 -51.88
CA GLN A 88 -5.38 -47.86 -52.28
C GLN A 88 -5.77 -49.01 -51.33
N ARG A 89 -5.66 -48.81 -50.02
CA ARG A 89 -6.06 -49.82 -49.01
C ARG A 89 -7.55 -50.14 -49.07
N ALA A 90 -8.40 -49.18 -49.44
CA ALA A 90 -9.84 -49.42 -49.60
C ALA A 90 -10.17 -50.37 -50.78
N LYS A 91 -9.22 -50.59 -51.71
CA LYS A 91 -9.34 -51.61 -52.76
C LYS A 91 -8.91 -52.99 -52.28
N ASP A 92 -8.00 -53.04 -51.31
CA ASP A 92 -7.34 -54.26 -50.85
C ASP A 92 -8.01 -54.84 -49.58
N TYR A 93 -8.74 -54.01 -48.81
CA TYR A 93 -9.36 -54.36 -47.53
C TYR A 93 -10.75 -53.72 -47.35
N ILE A 94 -11.57 -54.31 -46.48
CA ILE A 94 -12.73 -53.63 -45.87
C ILE A 94 -12.18 -52.70 -44.79
N LEU A 95 -12.45 -51.40 -44.91
CA LEU A 95 -11.99 -50.37 -43.98
C LEU A 95 -13.18 -49.73 -43.26
N ASN A 96 -13.21 -49.81 -41.94
CA ASN A 96 -14.27 -49.25 -41.11
C ASN A 96 -13.70 -48.30 -40.05
N SER A 97 -14.40 -47.20 -39.78
CA SER A 97 -13.99 -46.18 -38.81
C SER A 97 -13.99 -46.73 -37.38
N ILE A 98 -12.98 -46.34 -36.59
CA ILE A 98 -12.99 -46.49 -35.12
C ILE A 98 -13.35 -45.19 -34.39
N ASN A 99 -13.75 -44.13 -35.12
CA ASN A 99 -14.11 -42.81 -34.60
C ASN A 99 -13.01 -42.11 -33.79
N ILE A 100 -11.75 -42.44 -34.07
CA ILE A 100 -10.57 -41.79 -33.49
C ILE A 100 -9.83 -41.06 -34.61
N THR A 101 -9.69 -39.74 -34.44
CA THR A 101 -8.90 -38.90 -35.35
C THR A 101 -7.58 -38.53 -34.68
N ILE A 102 -6.48 -38.82 -35.37
CA ILE A 102 -5.11 -38.51 -34.95
C ILE A 102 -4.49 -37.51 -35.92
N TYR A 103 -3.43 -36.80 -35.52
CA TYR A 103 -2.75 -35.88 -36.42
C TYR A 103 -1.33 -36.34 -36.73
N SER A 104 -0.96 -36.14 -37.99
CA SER A 104 0.38 -36.38 -38.50
C SER A 104 1.13 -35.06 -38.64
N ASN A 105 2.43 -35.09 -38.35
CA ASN A 105 3.30 -33.93 -38.39
C ASN A 105 4.66 -34.31 -39.00
N VAL A 106 5.29 -33.34 -39.66
CA VAL A 106 6.70 -33.43 -40.04
C VAL A 106 7.53 -32.69 -39.01
N PHE A 107 8.32 -33.42 -38.23
CA PHE A 107 9.26 -32.86 -37.28
C PHE A 107 10.50 -32.39 -38.00
N VAL A 108 11.02 -31.24 -37.58
CA VAL A 108 12.09 -30.53 -38.29
C VAL A 108 13.23 -30.26 -37.32
N HIS A 109 14.45 -30.48 -37.79
CA HIS A 109 15.65 -30.30 -36.98
C HIS A 109 15.78 -28.83 -36.56
N ARG A 110 16.19 -28.56 -35.31
CA ARG A 110 16.25 -27.21 -34.73
C ARG A 110 17.06 -26.20 -35.55
N ASP A 111 18.16 -26.66 -36.13
CA ASP A 111 19.06 -25.83 -36.95
C ASP A 111 18.49 -25.49 -38.34
N VAL A 112 17.37 -26.11 -38.75
CA VAL A 112 16.69 -25.78 -39.99
C VAL A 112 15.76 -24.59 -39.75
N LEU A 113 16.29 -23.41 -40.03
CA LEU A 113 15.59 -22.15 -39.86
C LEU A 113 14.58 -21.93 -41.00
N ARG A 114 13.50 -21.20 -40.71
CA ARG A 114 12.49 -20.75 -41.70
C ARG A 114 11.65 -21.86 -42.33
N VAL A 115 11.37 -22.92 -41.60
CA VAL A 115 10.37 -23.91 -42.01
C VAL A 115 9.07 -23.64 -41.26
N HIS A 116 8.06 -23.17 -42.00
CA HIS A 116 6.74 -22.81 -41.47
C HIS A 116 5.62 -23.55 -42.21
N THR A 117 5.87 -23.93 -43.45
CA THR A 117 4.97 -24.70 -44.30
C THR A 117 5.63 -25.98 -44.78
N LEU A 118 4.84 -26.91 -45.32
CA LEU A 118 5.38 -28.13 -45.92
C LEU A 118 6.27 -27.79 -47.13
N ALA A 119 5.96 -26.72 -47.87
CA ALA A 119 6.71 -26.31 -49.05
C ALA A 119 8.16 -25.93 -48.71
N ASP A 120 8.41 -25.37 -47.53
CA ASP A 120 9.76 -25.01 -47.07
C ASP A 120 10.68 -26.23 -46.88
N LEU A 121 10.10 -27.43 -46.79
CA LEU A 121 10.83 -28.68 -46.67
C LEU A 121 11.32 -29.25 -48.01
N SER A 122 10.93 -28.65 -49.14
CA SER A 122 11.31 -29.13 -50.48
C SER A 122 12.82 -29.35 -50.70
N PRO A 123 13.74 -28.56 -50.10
CA PRO A 123 15.18 -28.78 -50.23
C PRO A 123 15.72 -29.97 -49.41
N TYR A 124 14.95 -30.52 -48.47
CA TYR A 124 15.42 -31.48 -47.49
C TYR A 124 14.91 -32.90 -47.80
N VAL A 125 15.68 -33.89 -47.39
CA VAL A 125 15.23 -35.28 -47.38
C VAL A 125 14.34 -35.50 -46.17
N ILE A 126 13.11 -35.97 -46.40
CA ILE A 126 12.15 -36.27 -45.34
C ILE A 126 12.17 -37.77 -45.07
N GLY A 127 12.47 -38.16 -43.83
CA GLY A 127 12.35 -39.54 -43.38
C GLY A 127 10.89 -39.98 -43.26
N VAL A 128 10.58 -41.16 -43.77
CA VAL A 128 9.23 -41.77 -43.69
C VAL A 128 9.35 -43.27 -43.40
N VAL A 129 8.38 -43.84 -42.69
CA VAL A 129 8.31 -45.30 -42.51
C VAL A 129 7.76 -45.95 -43.78
N GLU A 130 8.35 -47.07 -44.20
CA GLU A 130 7.92 -47.84 -45.36
C GLU A 130 6.45 -48.26 -45.26
N ASN A 131 5.72 -48.21 -46.37
CA ASN A 131 4.30 -48.56 -46.47
C ASN A 131 3.37 -47.79 -45.51
N SER A 132 3.82 -46.66 -44.94
CA SER A 132 2.99 -45.75 -44.15
C SER A 132 2.19 -44.80 -45.04
N SER A 133 1.10 -44.21 -44.52
CA SER A 133 0.33 -43.20 -45.25
C SER A 133 1.14 -41.95 -45.55
N HIS A 134 2.17 -41.64 -44.74
CA HIS A 134 3.06 -40.50 -44.95
C HIS A 134 3.71 -40.52 -46.34
N VAL A 135 4.05 -41.70 -46.87
CA VAL A 135 4.65 -41.83 -48.21
C VAL A 135 3.71 -41.26 -49.27
N THR A 136 2.45 -41.70 -49.28
CA THR A 136 1.45 -41.27 -50.25
C THR A 136 1.08 -39.80 -50.05
N THR A 137 0.90 -39.37 -48.80
CA THR A 137 0.51 -37.99 -48.47
C THR A 137 1.60 -37.00 -48.84
N LEU A 138 2.86 -37.28 -48.49
CA LEU A 138 3.98 -36.40 -48.85
C LEU A 138 4.28 -36.43 -50.35
N ALA A 139 4.17 -37.58 -51.03
CA ALA A 139 4.31 -37.62 -52.49
C ALA A 139 3.24 -36.77 -53.21
N ARG A 140 2.03 -36.67 -52.64
CA ARG A 140 0.95 -35.82 -53.16
C ARG A 140 1.18 -34.33 -52.87
N LEU A 141 1.57 -33.99 -51.64
CA LEU A 141 1.72 -32.60 -51.19
C LEU A 141 3.06 -31.98 -51.60
N LEU A 142 4.11 -32.79 -51.71
CA LEU A 142 5.50 -32.41 -51.97
C LEU A 142 6.13 -33.32 -53.05
N PRO A 143 5.60 -33.35 -54.28
CA PRO A 143 5.97 -34.34 -55.31
C PRO A 143 7.45 -34.31 -55.72
N ASN A 144 8.14 -33.20 -55.51
CA ASN A 144 9.54 -33.02 -55.89
C ASN A 144 10.51 -33.19 -54.72
N THR A 145 10.03 -33.56 -53.53
CA THR A 145 10.85 -33.67 -52.32
C THR A 145 11.31 -35.11 -52.14
N PRO A 146 12.61 -35.37 -51.96
CA PRO A 146 13.11 -36.74 -51.78
C PRO A 146 12.64 -37.31 -50.43
N LEU A 147 11.97 -38.47 -50.48
CA LEU A 147 11.58 -39.23 -49.30
C LEU A 147 12.57 -40.37 -49.07
N ARG A 148 13.00 -40.57 -47.82
CA ARG A 148 13.85 -41.70 -47.43
C ARG A 148 13.03 -42.70 -46.61
N PRO A 149 12.77 -43.91 -47.14
CA PRO A 149 12.06 -44.96 -46.42
C PRO A 149 12.90 -45.59 -45.31
N PHE A 150 12.25 -45.99 -44.22
CA PHE A 150 12.82 -46.74 -43.09
C PHE A 150 11.90 -47.90 -42.67
N ALA A 151 12.50 -48.99 -42.19
CA ALA A 151 11.79 -50.21 -41.80
C ALA A 151 10.90 -50.03 -40.54
N SER A 152 11.26 -49.12 -39.63
CA SER A 152 10.52 -48.84 -38.39
C SER A 152 10.68 -47.37 -37.98
N VAL A 153 9.84 -46.92 -37.04
CA VAL A 153 9.93 -45.56 -36.49
C VAL A 153 11.25 -45.39 -35.74
N SER A 154 11.67 -46.41 -35.00
CA SER A 154 12.91 -46.40 -34.22
C SER A 154 14.15 -46.22 -35.12
N HIS A 155 14.27 -46.96 -36.23
CA HIS A 155 15.39 -46.80 -37.16
C HIS A 155 15.43 -45.42 -37.82
N MET A 156 14.27 -44.80 -38.04
CA MET A 156 14.19 -43.44 -38.56
C MET A 156 14.70 -42.41 -37.54
N TYR A 157 14.40 -42.59 -36.25
CA TYR A 157 14.94 -41.74 -35.18
C TYR A 157 16.44 -41.90 -35.01
N ASP A 158 16.97 -43.12 -35.10
CA ASP A 158 18.41 -43.37 -35.07
C ASP A 158 19.12 -42.61 -36.20
N ALA A 159 18.57 -42.65 -37.42
CA ALA A 159 19.10 -41.90 -38.56
C ALA A 159 18.97 -40.38 -38.39
N ALA A 160 17.89 -39.91 -37.74
CA ALA A 160 17.72 -38.50 -37.42
C ALA A 160 18.79 -38.01 -36.42
N LEU A 161 19.06 -38.79 -35.36
CA LEU A 161 20.09 -38.50 -34.37
C LEU A 161 21.52 -38.58 -34.92
N ALA A 162 21.75 -39.47 -35.89
CA ALA A 162 22.99 -39.55 -36.65
C ALA A 162 23.20 -38.34 -37.59
N GLY A 163 22.21 -37.43 -37.68
CA GLY A 163 22.25 -36.23 -38.53
C GLY A 163 21.98 -36.51 -40.00
N GLU A 164 21.53 -37.73 -40.35
CA GLU A 164 21.23 -38.12 -41.73
C GLU A 164 19.90 -37.53 -42.24
N LEU A 165 19.02 -37.13 -41.32
CA LEU A 165 17.75 -36.50 -41.62
C LEU A 165 17.70 -35.10 -41.02
N LYS A 166 17.07 -34.18 -41.75
CA LYS A 166 16.73 -32.83 -41.25
C LYS A 166 15.24 -32.64 -41.03
N ALA A 167 14.43 -33.58 -41.51
CA ALA A 167 13.01 -33.68 -41.22
C ALA A 167 12.54 -35.13 -41.30
N PHE A 168 11.50 -35.49 -40.55
CA PHE A 168 10.87 -36.79 -40.63
C PHE A 168 9.38 -36.72 -40.29
N ALA A 169 8.57 -37.59 -40.91
CA ALA A 169 7.12 -37.63 -40.70
C ALA A 169 6.73 -38.70 -39.69
N VAL A 170 6.05 -38.28 -38.63
CA VAL A 170 5.51 -39.14 -37.57
C VAL A 170 4.16 -38.59 -37.10
N LEU A 171 3.53 -39.28 -36.17
CA LEU A 171 2.27 -38.85 -35.56
C LEU A 171 2.52 -37.74 -34.52
N ASP A 172 1.60 -37.56 -33.56
CA ASP A 172 1.55 -36.35 -32.74
C ASP A 172 2.67 -36.12 -31.73
N ARG A 173 3.34 -37.19 -31.28
CA ARG A 173 4.34 -37.14 -30.21
C ARG A 173 5.58 -37.96 -30.55
N LEU A 174 6.74 -37.42 -30.19
CA LEU A 174 7.95 -38.22 -30.05
C LEU A 174 7.81 -39.09 -28.79
N PRO A 175 8.15 -40.39 -28.85
CA PRO A 175 8.01 -41.30 -27.72
C PRO A 175 8.99 -40.94 -26.59
N PRO A 176 8.52 -40.56 -25.38
CA PRO A 176 9.39 -40.32 -24.23
C PRO A 176 10.22 -41.55 -23.81
N ARG A 177 9.79 -42.73 -24.25
CA ARG A 177 10.38 -44.03 -23.95
C ARG A 177 11.40 -44.50 -24.99
N TYR A 178 11.61 -43.74 -26.06
CA TYR A 178 12.72 -44.00 -26.97
C TYR A 178 14.04 -43.80 -26.22
N PRO A 179 15.01 -44.73 -26.32
CA PRO A 179 16.22 -44.72 -25.48
C PRO A 179 16.98 -43.39 -25.49
N ALA A 180 16.97 -42.67 -26.62
CA ALA A 180 17.60 -41.37 -26.80
C ALA A 180 16.57 -40.23 -26.96
N TYR A 181 15.41 -40.33 -26.31
CA TYR A 181 14.32 -39.35 -26.43
C TYR A 181 14.76 -37.92 -26.13
N GLN A 182 15.47 -37.69 -25.03
CA GLN A 182 15.91 -36.34 -24.66
C GLN A 182 16.81 -35.73 -25.74
N GLU A 183 17.66 -36.53 -26.37
CA GLU A 183 18.53 -36.06 -27.44
C GLU A 183 17.74 -35.82 -28.74
N LEU A 184 16.77 -36.69 -29.03
CA LEU A 184 15.89 -36.55 -30.20
C LEU A 184 15.02 -35.30 -30.08
N ASP A 185 14.39 -35.06 -28.93
CA ASP A 185 13.58 -33.87 -28.65
C ASP A 185 14.42 -32.59 -28.67
N ASN A 186 15.66 -32.65 -28.17
CA ASN A 186 16.60 -31.52 -28.26
C ASN A 186 16.99 -31.17 -29.71
N GLN A 187 17.05 -32.16 -30.61
CA GLN A 187 17.37 -31.94 -32.03
C GLN A 187 16.13 -31.65 -32.88
N PHE A 188 14.98 -32.21 -32.53
CA PHE A 188 13.70 -32.13 -33.25
C PHE A 188 12.57 -31.78 -32.28
N PRO A 189 12.54 -30.54 -31.77
CA PRO A 189 11.67 -30.19 -30.66
C PRO A 189 10.19 -30.18 -31.08
N LEU A 190 9.29 -30.49 -30.15
CA LEU A 190 7.84 -30.53 -30.36
C LEU A 190 7.25 -29.24 -30.97
N TYR A 191 7.88 -28.08 -30.73
CA TYR A 191 7.44 -26.79 -31.28
C TYR A 191 7.86 -26.59 -32.75
N GLN A 192 8.83 -27.36 -33.25
CA GLN A 192 9.39 -27.23 -34.60
C GLN A 192 8.91 -28.40 -35.48
N LYS A 193 7.59 -28.40 -35.70
CA LYS A 193 6.93 -29.36 -36.58
C LYS A 193 5.92 -28.67 -37.49
N VAL A 194 5.76 -29.22 -38.68
CA VAL A 194 4.78 -28.77 -39.67
C VAL A 194 3.61 -29.74 -39.69
N PRO A 195 2.37 -29.30 -39.48
CA PRO A 195 1.20 -30.16 -39.62
C PRO A 195 1.13 -30.77 -41.02
N LEU A 196 0.91 -32.08 -41.10
CA LEU A 196 0.80 -32.79 -42.37
C LEU A 196 -0.67 -33.01 -42.76
N GLU A 197 -1.39 -33.82 -41.98
CA GLU A 197 -2.81 -34.07 -42.17
C GLU A 197 -3.47 -34.65 -40.91
N ALA A 198 -4.79 -34.53 -40.83
CA ALA A 198 -5.59 -35.32 -39.90
C ALA A 198 -5.85 -36.71 -40.50
N ILE A 199 -5.68 -37.75 -39.70
CA ILE A 199 -5.86 -39.14 -40.09
C ILE A 199 -7.03 -39.69 -39.29
N ASN A 200 -8.09 -40.08 -39.99
CA ASN A 200 -9.14 -40.90 -39.40
C ASN A 200 -8.65 -42.34 -39.35
N LEU A 201 -8.54 -42.88 -38.15
CA LEU A 201 -8.15 -44.27 -37.97
C LEU A 201 -9.30 -45.19 -38.37
N VAL A 202 -8.92 -46.21 -39.11
CA VAL A 202 -9.79 -47.31 -39.54
C VAL A 202 -9.17 -48.62 -39.10
N TYR A 203 -10.00 -49.63 -38.91
CA TYR A 203 -9.55 -51.00 -38.84
C TYR A 203 -9.74 -51.69 -40.19
N ALA A 204 -8.89 -52.66 -40.49
CA ALA A 204 -8.87 -53.34 -41.78
C ALA A 204 -9.13 -54.83 -41.64
N LEU A 205 -10.00 -55.32 -42.51
CA LEU A 205 -10.35 -56.73 -42.66
C LEU A 205 -10.10 -57.19 -44.11
N PRO A 206 -9.84 -58.48 -44.35
CA PRO A 206 -9.85 -59.02 -45.71
C PRO A 206 -11.18 -58.74 -46.44
N LEU A 207 -11.16 -58.54 -47.76
CA LEU A 207 -12.34 -58.18 -48.57
C LEU A 207 -13.56 -59.12 -48.47
N HIS A 208 -13.35 -60.34 -47.98
CA HIS A 208 -14.37 -61.38 -47.82
C HIS A 208 -14.58 -61.79 -46.35
N SER A 209 -14.20 -60.93 -45.40
CA SER A 209 -14.31 -61.23 -43.98
C SER A 209 -15.76 -61.23 -43.51
N GLU A 210 -16.19 -62.35 -42.92
CA GLU A 210 -17.49 -62.48 -42.25
C GLU A 210 -17.57 -61.63 -40.95
N LEU A 211 -16.44 -61.08 -40.49
CA LEU A 211 -16.35 -60.26 -39.28
C LEU A 211 -16.77 -58.79 -39.50
N SER A 212 -16.96 -58.35 -40.74
CA SER A 212 -17.24 -56.93 -41.04
C SER A 212 -18.50 -56.42 -40.33
N ASP A 213 -19.61 -57.15 -40.45
CA ASP A 213 -20.90 -56.70 -39.93
C ASP A 213 -20.91 -56.68 -38.39
N ILE A 214 -20.35 -57.73 -37.77
CA ILE A 214 -20.31 -57.86 -36.32
C ILE A 214 -19.37 -56.83 -35.67
N LEU A 215 -18.18 -56.60 -36.25
CA LEU A 215 -17.24 -55.60 -35.73
C LEU A 215 -17.74 -54.17 -35.95
N THR A 216 -18.45 -53.90 -37.06
CA THR A 216 -19.09 -52.60 -37.29
C THR A 216 -20.17 -52.32 -36.25
N GLN A 217 -20.97 -53.33 -35.91
CA GLN A 217 -21.96 -53.22 -34.83
C GLN A 217 -21.28 -52.97 -33.48
N TYR A 218 -20.19 -53.68 -33.17
CA TYR A 218 -19.48 -53.56 -31.90
C TYR A 218 -18.78 -52.20 -31.74
N THR A 219 -18.11 -51.70 -32.78
CA THR A 219 -17.47 -50.37 -32.71
C THR A 219 -18.49 -49.23 -32.64
N ALA A 220 -19.65 -49.38 -33.27
CA ALA A 220 -20.75 -48.41 -33.19
C ALA A 220 -21.44 -48.37 -31.82
N ALA A 221 -21.32 -49.43 -31.01
CA ALA A 221 -21.95 -49.53 -29.71
C ALA A 221 -21.20 -48.78 -28.59
N ILE A 222 -19.93 -48.38 -28.81
CA ILE A 222 -19.15 -47.67 -27.80
C ILE A 222 -19.66 -46.23 -27.66
N PRO A 223 -20.01 -45.78 -26.44
CA PRO A 223 -20.38 -44.39 -26.21
C PRO A 223 -19.24 -43.43 -26.53
N ALA A 224 -19.55 -42.28 -27.15
CA ALA A 224 -18.56 -41.25 -27.46
C ALA A 224 -17.78 -40.76 -26.22
N GLU A 225 -18.43 -40.72 -25.06
CA GLU A 225 -17.81 -40.38 -23.78
C GLU A 225 -16.67 -41.34 -23.41
N ARG A 226 -16.86 -42.64 -23.64
CA ARG A 226 -15.83 -43.65 -23.37
C ARG A 226 -14.63 -43.52 -24.31
N ILE A 227 -14.88 -43.21 -25.58
CA ILE A 227 -13.80 -42.91 -26.55
C ILE A 227 -13.01 -41.68 -26.08
N ASN A 228 -13.68 -40.64 -25.60
CA ASN A 228 -13.03 -39.44 -25.07
C ASN A 228 -12.18 -39.74 -23.83
N GLU A 229 -12.61 -40.63 -22.93
CA GLU A 229 -11.80 -41.06 -21.77
C GLU A 229 -10.53 -41.79 -22.19
N LEU A 230 -10.63 -42.69 -23.17
CA LEU A 230 -9.47 -43.39 -23.72
C LEU A 230 -8.50 -42.42 -24.40
N GLU A 231 -9.01 -41.52 -25.22
CA GLU A 231 -8.20 -40.45 -25.82
C GLU A 231 -7.57 -39.55 -24.76
N ARG A 232 -8.28 -39.20 -23.68
CA ARG A 232 -7.71 -38.43 -22.57
C ARG A 232 -6.60 -39.20 -21.86
N LYS A 233 -6.76 -40.50 -21.60
CA LYS A 233 -5.74 -41.35 -20.98
C LYS A 233 -4.43 -41.37 -21.79
N TRP A 234 -4.54 -41.48 -23.11
CA TRP A 234 -3.38 -41.73 -23.98
C TRP A 234 -2.82 -40.49 -24.69
N LEU A 235 -3.70 -39.57 -25.07
CA LEU A 235 -3.39 -38.33 -25.79
C LEU A 235 -3.43 -37.12 -24.86
N GLY A 236 -4.02 -37.24 -23.67
CA GLY A 236 -3.92 -36.23 -22.62
C GLY A 236 -2.47 -36.05 -22.16
N PHE A 237 -2.24 -34.95 -21.46
CA PHE A 237 -1.00 -34.76 -20.71
C PHE A 237 -1.15 -35.56 -19.42
N GLN A 238 -0.15 -36.35 -19.04
CA GLN A 238 -0.20 -37.03 -17.75
C GLN A 238 -0.24 -35.98 -16.66
N VAL A 239 -1.35 -35.90 -15.94
CA VAL A 239 -1.47 -35.07 -14.77
C VAL A 239 -1.74 -35.99 -13.59
N ASP A 240 -1.08 -35.74 -12.46
CA ASP A 240 -1.12 -36.60 -11.28
C ASP A 240 -2.51 -36.65 -10.59
N ASP A 241 -3.48 -35.85 -11.04
CA ASP A 241 -4.82 -35.74 -10.46
C ASP A 241 -5.89 -35.36 -11.50
N ASP A 242 -7.02 -36.09 -11.48
CA ASP A 242 -8.22 -35.86 -12.28
C ASP A 242 -8.85 -34.47 -12.05
N ALA A 243 -8.52 -33.79 -10.95
CA ALA A 243 -9.02 -32.44 -10.66
C ALA A 243 -8.24 -31.30 -11.36
N THR A 244 -7.21 -31.60 -12.17
CA THR A 244 -6.43 -30.56 -12.86
C THR A 244 -7.08 -30.12 -14.16
N LEU A 245 -7.28 -28.81 -14.34
CA LEU A 245 -7.84 -28.26 -15.57
C LEU A 245 -6.81 -28.25 -16.71
N LEU A 246 -7.19 -28.81 -17.85
CA LEU A 246 -6.43 -28.80 -19.09
C LEU A 246 -6.79 -27.56 -19.92
N LEU A 247 -5.80 -26.69 -20.14
CA LEU A 247 -5.97 -25.40 -20.77
C LEU A 247 -5.27 -25.36 -22.14
N GLY A 248 -6.05 -25.29 -23.22
CA GLY A 248 -5.53 -25.14 -24.57
C GLY A 248 -4.93 -23.77 -24.82
N LEU A 249 -3.73 -23.71 -25.41
CA LEU A 249 -3.11 -22.47 -25.86
C LEU A 249 -2.76 -22.51 -27.35
N SER A 250 -2.93 -21.36 -28.02
CA SER A 250 -2.54 -21.20 -29.42
C SER A 250 -1.07 -20.81 -29.54
N VAL A 251 -0.27 -21.68 -30.13
CA VAL A 251 1.14 -21.36 -30.45
C VAL A 251 1.25 -20.25 -31.50
N LEU A 252 2.44 -19.67 -31.61
CA LEU A 252 2.85 -18.55 -32.46
C LEU A 252 2.11 -17.20 -32.23
N ASN A 253 1.65 -16.92 -31.00
CA ASN A 253 0.97 -15.66 -30.65
C ASN A 253 1.70 -14.88 -29.54
N GLN A 254 3.04 -14.83 -29.56
CA GLN A 254 3.79 -13.95 -28.68
C GLN A 254 3.39 -12.49 -28.92
N PRO A 255 3.30 -11.63 -27.88
CA PRO A 255 3.62 -11.89 -26.47
C PRO A 255 2.45 -12.46 -25.64
N TYR A 256 1.27 -12.66 -26.23
CA TYR A 256 0.07 -13.08 -25.48
C TYR A 256 0.12 -14.52 -24.99
N MET A 257 0.49 -15.45 -25.88
CA MET A 257 0.62 -16.87 -25.55
C MET A 257 1.52 -17.57 -26.56
N HIS A 258 2.44 -18.39 -26.05
CA HIS A 258 3.34 -19.21 -26.83
C HIS A 258 3.96 -20.32 -25.97
N VAL A 259 4.93 -21.02 -26.56
CA VAL A 259 5.80 -21.95 -25.87
C VAL A 259 7.22 -21.40 -25.92
N SER A 260 7.96 -21.41 -24.81
CA SER A 260 9.36 -20.99 -24.76
C SER A 260 10.25 -21.91 -25.60
N ALA A 261 11.51 -21.51 -25.81
CA ALA A 261 12.50 -22.36 -26.46
C ALA A 261 12.73 -23.69 -25.70
N GLN A 262 12.37 -23.75 -24.42
CA GLN A 262 12.48 -24.92 -23.55
C GLN A 262 11.21 -25.79 -23.54
N GLY A 263 10.16 -25.43 -24.31
CA GLY A 263 8.92 -26.20 -24.35
C GLY A 263 7.89 -25.81 -23.28
N GLU A 264 8.13 -24.75 -22.50
CA GLU A 264 7.22 -24.31 -21.44
C GLU A 264 6.19 -23.30 -21.93
N ALA A 265 4.94 -23.39 -21.49
CA ALA A 265 3.95 -22.35 -21.77
C ALA A 265 4.42 -20.99 -21.24
N ALA A 266 4.33 -19.95 -22.07
CA ALA A 266 4.80 -18.62 -21.77
C ALA A 266 3.95 -17.55 -22.47
N GLY A 267 3.81 -16.38 -21.86
CA GLY A 267 3.06 -15.25 -22.41
C GLY A 267 2.16 -14.59 -21.38
N LEU A 268 1.61 -13.43 -21.73
CA LEU A 268 0.70 -12.65 -20.89
C LEU A 268 -0.45 -13.49 -20.34
N LEU A 269 -1.19 -14.17 -21.22
CA LEU A 269 -2.36 -14.95 -20.82
C LEU A 269 -1.98 -16.18 -20.00
N VAL A 270 -0.81 -16.75 -20.25
CA VAL A 270 -0.29 -17.88 -19.46
C VAL A 270 -0.03 -17.45 -18.03
N ASP A 271 0.63 -16.30 -17.83
CA ASP A 271 0.90 -15.77 -16.50
C ASP A 271 -0.38 -15.31 -15.78
N LEU A 272 -1.38 -14.78 -16.52
CA LEU A 272 -2.70 -14.49 -15.95
C LEU A 272 -3.41 -15.76 -15.44
N TRP A 273 -3.35 -16.85 -16.20
CA TRP A 273 -3.90 -18.14 -15.76
C TRP A 273 -3.14 -18.76 -14.59
N ARG A 274 -1.82 -18.57 -14.50
CA ARG A 274 -1.03 -18.97 -13.32
C ARG A 274 -1.47 -18.20 -12.08
N LEU A 275 -1.66 -16.88 -12.19
CA LEU A 275 -2.19 -16.09 -11.08
C LEU A 275 -3.62 -16.51 -10.69
N TRP A 276 -4.48 -16.81 -11.68
CA TRP A 276 -5.81 -17.36 -11.44
C TRP A 276 -5.76 -18.69 -10.67
N SER A 277 -4.82 -19.57 -11.02
CA SER A 277 -4.57 -20.84 -10.32
C SER A 277 -4.13 -20.60 -8.87
N GLU A 278 -3.25 -19.63 -8.63
CA GLU A 278 -2.81 -19.24 -7.28
C GLU A 278 -3.96 -18.69 -6.42
N LYS A 279 -4.84 -17.84 -6.98
CA LYS A 279 -5.98 -17.25 -6.25
C LYS A 279 -7.05 -18.28 -5.90
N THR A 280 -7.33 -19.19 -6.83
CA THR A 280 -8.41 -20.17 -6.67
C THR A 280 -7.95 -21.48 -6.01
N GLY A 281 -6.65 -21.75 -5.98
CA GLY A 281 -6.10 -23.04 -5.59
C GLY A 281 -6.35 -24.16 -6.61
N THR A 282 -6.92 -23.84 -7.77
CA THR A 282 -7.23 -24.83 -8.82
C THR A 282 -5.99 -25.13 -9.62
N ARG A 283 -5.62 -26.41 -9.74
CA ARG A 283 -4.48 -26.83 -10.55
C ARG A 283 -4.80 -26.69 -12.04
N ILE A 284 -3.80 -26.24 -12.80
CA ILE A 284 -3.91 -26.07 -14.25
C ILE A 284 -2.72 -26.70 -14.97
N ALA A 285 -2.94 -27.17 -16.19
CA ALA A 285 -1.89 -27.61 -17.11
C ALA A 285 -2.17 -27.08 -18.52
N PHE A 286 -1.11 -26.68 -19.23
CA PHE A 286 -1.22 -26.04 -20.54
C PHE A 286 -0.99 -27.02 -21.69
N VAL A 287 -1.82 -26.93 -22.72
CA VAL A 287 -1.88 -27.84 -23.87
C VAL A 287 -1.63 -27.06 -25.17
N PRO A 288 -0.39 -27.05 -25.71
CA PRO A 288 -0.04 -26.26 -26.88
C PRO A 288 -0.45 -26.90 -28.20
N HIS A 289 -1.26 -26.17 -28.99
CA HIS A 289 -1.64 -26.52 -30.35
C HIS A 289 -1.83 -25.26 -31.22
N ASN A 290 -2.14 -25.41 -32.51
CA ASN A 290 -2.70 -24.30 -33.27
C ASN A 290 -4.16 -24.04 -32.85
N SER A 291 -4.66 -22.84 -33.15
CA SER A 291 -6.00 -22.42 -32.69
C SER A 291 -7.13 -23.33 -33.18
N ALA A 292 -7.06 -23.84 -34.41
CA ALA A 292 -8.10 -24.70 -34.97
C ALA A 292 -8.19 -26.03 -34.21
N ILE A 293 -7.05 -26.70 -34.02
CA ILE A 293 -6.97 -27.97 -33.28
C ILE A 293 -7.37 -27.76 -31.82
N SER A 294 -6.92 -26.68 -31.19
CA SER A 294 -7.25 -26.42 -29.79
C SER A 294 -8.76 -26.23 -29.58
N LEU A 295 -9.46 -25.53 -30.49
CA LEU A 295 -10.91 -25.39 -30.42
C LEU A 295 -11.66 -26.68 -30.73
N THR A 296 -11.18 -27.50 -31.66
CA THR A 296 -11.74 -28.84 -31.91
C THR A 296 -11.59 -29.74 -30.68
N ASN A 297 -10.43 -29.74 -30.03
CA ASN A 297 -10.20 -30.49 -28.81
C ASN A 297 -11.14 -30.04 -27.68
N LEU A 298 -11.39 -28.73 -27.56
CA LEU A 298 -12.35 -28.20 -26.58
C LEU A 298 -13.80 -28.62 -26.89
N ALA A 299 -14.21 -28.58 -28.16
CA ALA A 299 -15.53 -29.02 -28.59
C ALA A 299 -15.76 -30.51 -28.25
N ASN A 300 -14.72 -31.32 -28.48
CA ASN A 300 -14.69 -32.75 -28.16
C ASN A 300 -14.40 -33.06 -26.68
N LYS A 301 -14.34 -32.05 -25.79
CA LYS A 301 -14.10 -32.20 -24.34
C LYS A 301 -12.75 -32.86 -23.98
N ARG A 302 -11.76 -32.80 -24.88
CA ARG A 302 -10.38 -33.29 -24.67
C ARG A 302 -9.54 -32.32 -23.82
N ILE A 303 -9.91 -31.05 -23.79
CA ILE A 303 -9.41 -30.01 -22.89
C ILE A 303 -10.60 -29.29 -22.26
N ASP A 304 -10.40 -28.60 -21.14
CA ASP A 304 -11.49 -28.01 -20.36
C ASP A 304 -11.78 -26.55 -20.76
N ALA A 305 -10.74 -25.80 -21.13
CA ALA A 305 -10.87 -24.42 -21.62
C ALA A 305 -9.77 -24.05 -22.64
N HIS A 306 -10.02 -23.02 -23.44
CA HIS A 306 -9.00 -22.33 -24.24
C HIS A 306 -8.65 -21.00 -23.58
N ILE A 307 -7.36 -20.71 -23.40
CA ILE A 307 -6.90 -19.63 -22.50
C ILE A 307 -7.20 -18.22 -23.00
N GLY A 308 -7.30 -18.04 -24.31
CA GLY A 308 -7.75 -16.80 -24.94
C GLY A 308 -7.90 -16.96 -26.44
N PHE A 309 -9.06 -16.61 -26.97
CA PHE A 309 -9.35 -16.70 -28.40
C PHE A 309 -10.14 -15.47 -28.86
N PRO A 310 -9.82 -14.86 -30.02
CA PRO A 310 -10.62 -13.79 -30.58
C PRO A 310 -11.91 -14.41 -31.11
N ALA A 311 -12.98 -14.34 -30.32
CA ALA A 311 -14.26 -14.94 -30.64
C ALA A 311 -15.25 -13.87 -31.14
N GLY A 312 -15.51 -13.84 -32.45
CA GLY A 312 -16.67 -13.16 -33.05
C GLY A 312 -17.94 -14.03 -32.97
N ASP A 313 -18.89 -13.84 -33.90
CA ASP A 313 -20.14 -14.62 -33.97
C ASP A 313 -19.97 -16.05 -34.53
N ASN A 314 -18.81 -16.38 -35.10
CA ASN A 314 -18.55 -17.65 -35.79
C ASN A 314 -18.03 -18.78 -34.89
N LEU A 315 -18.30 -18.75 -33.58
CA LEU A 315 -17.92 -19.84 -32.69
C LEU A 315 -18.78 -21.08 -32.94
N SER A 316 -18.19 -22.28 -32.85
CA SER A 316 -18.97 -23.53 -32.94
C SER A 316 -20.14 -23.52 -31.93
N PRO A 317 -21.34 -24.03 -32.29
CA PRO A 317 -22.49 -24.07 -31.39
C PRO A 317 -22.24 -24.80 -30.06
N GLN A 318 -21.24 -25.68 -30.01
CA GLN A 318 -20.84 -26.42 -28.81
C GLN A 318 -19.96 -25.61 -27.85
N LEU A 319 -19.50 -24.42 -28.26
CA LEU A 319 -18.57 -23.59 -27.50
C LEU A 319 -19.28 -22.32 -27.00
N ALA A 320 -18.75 -21.76 -25.92
CA ALA A 320 -19.23 -20.53 -25.31
C ALA A 320 -18.07 -19.66 -24.80
N LYS A 321 -18.27 -18.34 -24.84
CA LYS A 321 -17.39 -17.35 -24.19
C LYS A 321 -17.65 -17.41 -22.68
N ALA A 322 -16.63 -17.70 -21.88
CA ALA A 322 -16.72 -17.70 -20.42
C ALA A 322 -16.40 -16.33 -19.83
N TYR A 323 -15.29 -15.72 -20.26
CA TYR A 323 -14.76 -14.51 -19.65
C TYR A 323 -13.98 -13.67 -20.66
N HIS A 324 -14.13 -12.34 -20.61
CA HIS A 324 -13.32 -11.41 -21.40
C HIS A 324 -11.99 -11.18 -20.68
N ILE A 325 -10.93 -11.85 -21.14
CA ILE A 325 -9.63 -11.85 -20.46
C ILE A 325 -8.76 -10.65 -20.85
N TYR A 326 -8.83 -10.20 -22.11
CA TYR A 326 -7.95 -9.15 -22.64
C TYR A 326 -8.53 -8.54 -23.92
N SER A 327 -8.08 -7.36 -24.35
CA SER A 327 -8.25 -6.91 -25.74
C SER A 327 -6.95 -6.39 -26.30
N PHE A 328 -6.64 -6.72 -27.55
CA PHE A 328 -5.45 -6.23 -28.24
C PHE A 328 -5.81 -5.22 -29.32
N ALA A 329 -4.89 -4.31 -29.60
CA ALA A 329 -4.99 -3.38 -30.71
C ALA A 329 -4.55 -4.06 -32.03
N THR A 330 -5.30 -3.78 -33.09
CA THR A 330 -4.99 -4.13 -34.48
C THR A 330 -4.66 -2.85 -35.23
N ALA A 331 -3.60 -2.91 -36.04
CA ALA A 331 -3.16 -1.82 -36.89
C ALA A 331 -2.91 -2.28 -38.33
N TYR A 332 -2.82 -1.28 -39.21
CA TYR A 332 -2.41 -1.46 -40.60
C TYR A 332 -0.89 -1.39 -40.73
N PHE A 333 -0.29 -2.43 -41.30
CA PHE A 333 1.13 -2.54 -41.58
C PHE A 333 1.40 -2.45 -43.08
N THR A 334 2.44 -1.74 -43.47
CA THR A 334 2.95 -1.70 -44.85
C THR A 334 4.46 -1.48 -44.84
N LEU A 335 5.11 -1.57 -46.01
CA LEU A 335 6.54 -1.33 -46.13
C LEU A 335 6.87 0.14 -45.95
N ARG A 336 7.96 0.42 -45.24
CA ARG A 336 8.50 1.77 -45.05
C ARG A 336 8.95 2.41 -46.37
N SER A 337 9.31 1.60 -47.35
CA SER A 337 9.68 2.05 -48.70
C SER A 337 8.47 2.49 -49.55
N GLN A 338 7.25 2.12 -49.14
CA GLN A 338 6.03 2.50 -49.85
C GLN A 338 5.45 3.80 -49.30
N THR A 339 4.83 4.59 -50.17
CA THR A 339 4.05 5.75 -49.74
C THR A 339 2.85 5.27 -48.92
N PRO A 340 2.63 5.80 -47.70
CA PRO A 340 1.53 5.37 -46.86
C PRO A 340 0.19 5.52 -47.56
N LEU A 341 -0.57 4.44 -47.66
CA LEU A 341 -1.93 4.48 -48.16
C LEU A 341 -2.83 5.09 -47.09
N ALA A 342 -3.42 6.27 -47.37
CA ALA A 342 -4.47 6.82 -46.54
C ALA A 342 -5.73 5.95 -46.68
N LEU A 343 -6.11 5.27 -45.59
CA LEU A 343 -7.29 4.41 -45.56
C LEU A 343 -8.54 5.25 -45.24
N ASP A 344 -9.44 5.35 -46.22
CA ASP A 344 -10.74 5.98 -46.10
C ASP A 344 -11.82 5.17 -46.85
N ARG A 345 -13.09 5.62 -46.77
CA ARG A 345 -14.23 4.92 -47.39
C ARG A 345 -14.14 4.80 -48.92
N ASN A 346 -13.32 5.61 -49.57
CA ASN A 346 -13.11 5.63 -51.01
C ASN A 346 -11.85 4.89 -51.47
N THR A 347 -10.96 4.52 -50.55
CA THR A 347 -9.74 3.77 -50.84
C THR A 347 -10.04 2.43 -51.51
N SER A 348 -9.40 2.18 -52.65
CA SER A 348 -9.45 0.92 -53.39
C SER A 348 -8.05 0.33 -53.42
N ALA A 349 -7.85 -0.78 -52.73
CA ALA A 349 -6.55 -1.45 -52.58
C ALA A 349 -6.75 -2.93 -52.25
N ASN A 350 -5.70 -3.73 -52.46
CA ASN A 350 -5.65 -5.11 -51.98
C ASN A 350 -4.96 -5.12 -50.63
N ILE A 351 -5.67 -5.50 -49.58
CA ILE A 351 -5.17 -5.48 -48.20
C ILE A 351 -5.25 -6.87 -47.61
N GLY A 352 -4.14 -7.35 -47.08
CA GLY A 352 -4.06 -8.65 -46.42
C GLY A 352 -4.74 -8.67 -45.06
N ILE A 353 -5.32 -9.81 -44.71
CA ILE A 353 -5.83 -10.08 -43.37
C ILE A 353 -5.57 -11.53 -42.99
N PHE A 354 -5.35 -11.80 -41.71
CA PHE A 354 -5.26 -13.17 -41.23
C PHE A 354 -6.59 -13.90 -41.40
N SER A 355 -6.55 -15.16 -41.82
CA SER A 355 -7.74 -15.95 -42.16
C SER A 355 -8.74 -16.07 -41.01
N ALA A 356 -8.26 -16.10 -39.76
CA ALA A 356 -9.05 -16.18 -38.54
C ALA A 356 -9.37 -14.81 -37.90
N ALA A 357 -9.10 -13.69 -38.59
CA ALA A 357 -9.38 -12.36 -38.07
C ALA A 357 -10.88 -12.12 -37.86
N THR A 358 -11.26 -11.75 -36.63
CA THR A 358 -12.65 -11.45 -36.26
C THR A 358 -13.13 -10.07 -36.67
N TYR A 359 -12.20 -9.17 -36.94
CA TYR A 359 -12.45 -7.76 -37.28
C TYR A 359 -12.67 -7.52 -38.77
N LEU A 360 -12.77 -8.57 -39.60
CA LEU A 360 -12.97 -8.40 -41.05
C LEU A 360 -14.27 -7.66 -41.38
N THR A 361 -15.38 -8.06 -40.74
CA THR A 361 -16.69 -7.45 -40.99
C THR A 361 -16.67 -5.96 -40.68
N GLU A 362 -16.02 -5.59 -39.56
CA GLU A 362 -15.83 -4.20 -39.16
C GLU A 362 -15.01 -3.42 -40.19
N LEU A 363 -13.89 -4.00 -40.65
CA LEU A 363 -13.05 -3.39 -41.69
C LEU A 363 -13.80 -3.21 -43.00
N GLN A 364 -14.67 -4.14 -43.39
CA GLN A 364 -15.51 -4.03 -44.59
C GLN A 364 -16.56 -2.92 -44.47
N GLN A 365 -17.10 -2.67 -43.27
CA GLN A 365 -18.02 -1.55 -43.03
C GLN A 365 -17.31 -0.19 -43.04
N LEU A 366 -16.08 -0.14 -42.53
CA LEU A 366 -15.25 1.06 -42.51
C LEU A 366 -14.68 1.38 -43.90
N TYR A 367 -14.26 0.37 -44.65
CA TYR A 367 -13.55 0.47 -45.92
C TYR A 367 -14.20 -0.40 -47.02
N PRO A 368 -15.41 -0.05 -47.49
CA PRO A 368 -16.22 -0.92 -48.35
C PRO A 368 -15.65 -1.15 -49.76
N LYS A 369 -14.69 -0.32 -50.20
CA LYS A 369 -14.04 -0.44 -51.52
C LYS A 369 -12.69 -1.19 -51.47
N ILE A 370 -12.21 -1.56 -50.29
CA ILE A 370 -10.99 -2.36 -50.12
C ILE A 370 -11.30 -3.83 -50.38
N ASN A 371 -10.44 -4.49 -51.16
CA ASN A 371 -10.47 -5.93 -51.35
C ASN A 371 -9.60 -6.62 -50.29
N PHE A 372 -10.23 -7.28 -49.32
CA PHE A 372 -9.53 -7.98 -48.25
C PHE A 372 -9.17 -9.41 -48.65
N ILE A 373 -7.88 -9.73 -48.68
CA ILE A 373 -7.36 -11.04 -49.08
C ILE A 373 -6.91 -11.81 -47.83
N ARG A 374 -7.44 -13.03 -47.63
CA ARG A 374 -7.16 -13.85 -46.46
C ARG A 374 -5.90 -14.70 -46.66
N TYR A 375 -5.08 -14.76 -45.62
CA TYR A 375 -3.88 -15.59 -45.58
C TYR A 375 -3.89 -16.50 -44.34
N ALA A 376 -3.36 -17.71 -44.48
CA ALA A 376 -3.35 -18.72 -43.42
C ALA A 376 -2.25 -18.47 -42.38
N SER A 377 -1.20 -17.73 -42.74
CA SER A 377 0.00 -17.52 -41.93
C SER A 377 0.42 -16.03 -41.93
N HIS A 378 1.12 -15.59 -40.90
CA HIS A 378 1.64 -14.22 -40.84
C HIS A 378 2.82 -14.03 -41.81
N GLU A 379 3.53 -15.11 -42.12
CA GLU A 379 4.66 -15.15 -43.05
C GLU A 379 4.18 -14.88 -44.47
N ASP A 380 3.10 -15.54 -44.89
CA ASP A 380 2.52 -15.32 -46.21
C ASP A 380 2.01 -13.88 -46.36
N LEU A 381 1.43 -13.28 -45.30
CA LEU A 381 1.04 -11.86 -45.29
C LEU A 381 2.25 -10.95 -45.50
N THR A 382 3.31 -11.16 -44.73
CA THR A 382 4.53 -10.33 -44.85
C THR A 382 5.19 -10.50 -46.22
N LYS A 383 5.28 -11.74 -46.72
CA LYS A 383 5.83 -12.07 -48.02
C LYS A 383 5.03 -11.45 -49.16
N ALA A 384 3.70 -11.61 -49.17
CA ALA A 384 2.83 -11.01 -50.16
C ALA A 384 2.93 -9.47 -50.19
N THR A 385 3.19 -8.86 -49.03
CA THR A 385 3.42 -7.40 -48.96
C THR A 385 4.77 -7.00 -49.55
N ILE A 386 5.83 -7.78 -49.28
CA ILE A 386 7.17 -7.57 -49.85
C ILE A 386 7.17 -7.77 -51.36
N ASP A 387 6.50 -8.83 -51.83
CA ASP A 387 6.41 -9.20 -53.25
C ASP A 387 5.50 -8.24 -54.04
N GLY A 388 4.70 -7.42 -53.34
CA GLY A 388 3.83 -6.40 -53.94
C GLY A 388 2.45 -6.91 -54.35
N ASP A 389 2.06 -8.12 -53.95
CA ASP A 389 0.74 -8.70 -54.20
C ASP A 389 -0.38 -7.96 -53.44
N ILE A 390 -0.03 -7.40 -52.27
CA ILE A 390 -0.90 -6.58 -51.42
C ILE A 390 -0.18 -5.29 -51.01
N ASN A 391 -0.96 -4.22 -50.78
CA ASN A 391 -0.45 -2.91 -50.38
C ASN A 391 -0.01 -2.85 -48.90
N GLY A 392 -0.43 -3.83 -48.12
CA GLY A 392 -0.22 -3.93 -46.69
C GLY A 392 -1.25 -4.88 -46.07
N PHE A 393 -1.27 -4.99 -44.75
CA PHE A 393 -2.17 -5.90 -44.05
C PHE A 393 -2.59 -5.38 -42.67
N PHE A 394 -3.71 -5.88 -42.16
CA PHE A 394 -4.13 -5.66 -40.77
C PHE A 394 -3.71 -6.82 -39.87
N GLY A 395 -3.02 -6.53 -38.77
CA GLY A 395 -2.57 -7.51 -37.80
C GLY A 395 -2.55 -6.97 -36.37
N ALA A 396 -2.52 -7.88 -35.39
CA ALA A 396 -2.39 -7.51 -33.98
C ALA A 396 -1.02 -6.85 -33.75
N GLU A 397 -1.01 -5.62 -33.22
CA GLU A 397 0.20 -4.78 -33.16
C GLU A 397 1.37 -5.50 -32.47
N ALA A 398 1.16 -5.95 -31.24
CA ALA A 398 2.20 -6.62 -30.45
C ALA A 398 2.67 -7.96 -31.05
N VAL A 399 1.76 -8.71 -31.70
CA VAL A 399 2.13 -9.99 -32.35
C VAL A 399 2.97 -9.74 -33.59
N MET A 400 2.56 -8.77 -34.41
CA MET A 400 3.28 -8.43 -35.62
C MET A 400 4.65 -7.82 -35.31
N GLU A 401 4.75 -6.98 -34.28
CA GLU A 401 6.04 -6.47 -33.81
C GLU A 401 6.99 -7.60 -33.42
N ALA A 402 6.55 -8.51 -32.54
CA ALA A 402 7.36 -9.66 -32.12
C ALA A 402 7.76 -10.53 -33.33
N ARG A 403 6.81 -10.80 -34.23
CA ARG A 403 7.05 -11.65 -35.40
C ARG A 403 8.02 -11.03 -36.40
N LEU A 404 7.82 -9.76 -36.75
CA LEU A 404 8.69 -9.03 -37.68
C LEU A 404 10.11 -8.91 -37.13
N LYS A 405 10.28 -8.70 -35.81
CA LYS A 405 11.60 -8.74 -35.15
C LYS A 405 12.24 -10.11 -35.29
N GLN A 406 11.48 -11.18 -35.04
CA GLN A 406 11.96 -12.56 -35.16
C GLN A 406 12.38 -12.93 -36.59
N LEU A 407 11.72 -12.34 -37.59
CA LEU A 407 12.04 -12.51 -39.02
C LEU A 407 13.13 -11.55 -39.53
N ASN A 408 13.66 -10.65 -38.67
CA ASN A 408 14.55 -9.55 -39.06
C ASN A 408 13.97 -8.61 -40.13
N LEU A 409 12.65 -8.41 -40.11
CA LEU A 409 11.91 -7.54 -41.04
C LEU A 409 11.35 -6.28 -40.37
N TRP A 410 11.56 -6.10 -39.07
CA TRP A 410 10.96 -4.98 -38.32
C TRP A 410 11.29 -3.60 -38.91
N GLU A 411 12.53 -3.39 -39.37
CA GLU A 411 12.96 -2.12 -39.94
C GLU A 411 12.31 -1.82 -41.30
N ASP A 412 11.89 -2.86 -42.03
CA ASP A 412 11.30 -2.76 -43.36
C ASP A 412 9.82 -2.37 -43.31
N PHE A 413 9.14 -2.61 -42.18
CA PHE A 413 7.72 -2.35 -42.00
C PHE A 413 7.46 -1.13 -41.11
N VAL A 414 6.26 -0.56 -41.26
CA VAL A 414 5.74 0.51 -40.41
C VAL A 414 4.26 0.25 -40.12
N ALA A 415 3.85 0.48 -38.88
CA ALA A 415 2.45 0.45 -38.45
C ALA A 415 1.85 1.86 -38.54
N PHE A 416 0.66 1.99 -39.13
CA PHE A 416 -0.08 3.26 -39.21
C PHE A 416 -1.13 3.38 -38.11
N PRO A 417 -1.09 4.46 -37.30
CA PRO A 417 -1.94 4.59 -36.12
C PRO A 417 -3.34 5.18 -36.41
N THR A 418 -3.75 5.35 -37.68
CA THR A 418 -4.94 6.16 -38.01
C THR A 418 -6.26 5.56 -37.55
N LEU A 419 -6.34 4.24 -37.34
CA LEU A 419 -7.45 3.60 -36.63
C LEU A 419 -6.99 2.32 -35.94
N ARG A 420 -6.91 2.34 -34.61
CA ARG A 420 -6.70 1.14 -33.80
C ARG A 420 -8.04 0.47 -33.50
N LEU A 421 -8.22 -0.73 -34.03
CA LEU A 421 -9.36 -1.58 -33.70
C LEU A 421 -8.99 -2.45 -32.50
N PHE A 422 -9.84 -2.49 -31.48
CA PHE A 422 -9.63 -3.35 -30.31
C PHE A 422 -10.39 -4.65 -30.49
N SER A 423 -9.65 -5.75 -30.55
CA SER A 423 -10.20 -7.09 -30.67
C SER A 423 -10.24 -7.78 -29.31
N PRO A 424 -11.41 -8.22 -28.82
CA PRO A 424 -11.52 -8.90 -27.54
C PRO A 424 -11.03 -10.35 -27.63
N LEU A 425 -10.28 -10.77 -26.62
CA LEU A 425 -9.91 -12.16 -26.35
C LEU A 425 -10.79 -12.70 -25.24
N TYR A 426 -11.46 -13.82 -25.52
CA TYR A 426 -12.29 -14.51 -24.55
C TYR A 426 -11.67 -15.84 -24.16
N ILE A 427 -11.82 -16.21 -22.90
CA ILE A 427 -11.69 -17.60 -22.47
C ILE A 427 -12.86 -18.36 -23.06
N ILE A 428 -12.58 -19.48 -23.73
CA ILE A 428 -13.60 -20.32 -24.36
C ILE A 428 -13.72 -21.61 -23.58
N VAL A 429 -14.96 -22.04 -23.36
CA VAL A 429 -15.28 -23.33 -22.72
C VAL A 429 -16.29 -24.09 -23.57
N ASN A 430 -16.45 -25.38 -23.28
CA ASN A 430 -17.58 -26.14 -23.80
C ASN A 430 -18.89 -25.58 -23.19
N ARG A 431 -19.91 -25.37 -24.04
CA ARG A 431 -21.19 -24.73 -23.66
C ARG A 431 -21.95 -25.48 -22.57
N ASP A 432 -21.76 -26.79 -22.47
CA ASP A 432 -22.39 -27.61 -21.44
C ASP A 432 -21.81 -27.34 -20.05
N ASN A 433 -20.56 -26.85 -19.96
CA ASN A 433 -19.84 -26.68 -18.70
C ASN A 433 -20.04 -25.29 -18.09
N LYS A 434 -21.29 -24.97 -17.72
CA LYS A 434 -21.65 -23.68 -17.10
C LYS A 434 -20.97 -23.46 -15.75
N ALA A 435 -20.76 -24.53 -14.98
CA ALA A 435 -20.10 -24.45 -13.67
C ALA A 435 -18.64 -23.99 -13.79
N LEU A 436 -17.89 -24.54 -14.76
CA LEU A 436 -16.53 -24.08 -15.05
C LEU A 436 -16.51 -22.63 -15.53
N ALA A 437 -17.45 -22.24 -16.41
CA ALA A 437 -17.54 -20.85 -16.87
C ALA A 437 -17.71 -19.85 -15.71
N ALA A 438 -18.57 -20.19 -14.75
CA ALA A 438 -18.78 -19.40 -13.53
C ALA A 438 -17.50 -19.36 -12.67
N SER A 439 -16.90 -20.52 -12.39
CA SER A 439 -15.66 -20.61 -11.60
C SER A 439 -14.50 -19.82 -12.22
N ILE A 440 -14.34 -19.86 -13.55
CA ILE A 440 -13.34 -19.05 -14.26
C ILE A 440 -13.61 -17.57 -14.02
N THR A 441 -14.85 -17.13 -14.23
CA THR A 441 -15.26 -15.73 -14.03
C THR A 441 -14.98 -15.27 -12.61
N ASP A 442 -15.40 -16.05 -11.62
CA ASP A 442 -15.20 -15.75 -10.19
C ASP A 442 -13.71 -15.66 -9.83
N GLY A 443 -12.89 -16.58 -10.33
CA GLY A 443 -11.45 -16.56 -10.05
C GLY A 443 -10.73 -15.39 -10.69
N PHE A 444 -11.09 -14.98 -11.91
CA PHE A 444 -10.47 -13.81 -12.55
C PHE A 444 -10.93 -12.50 -11.91
N ASN A 445 -12.14 -12.45 -11.34
CA ASN A 445 -12.63 -11.31 -10.57
C ASN A 445 -11.89 -11.10 -9.24
N GLN A 446 -11.13 -12.09 -8.75
CA GLN A 446 -10.28 -11.95 -7.56
C GLN A 446 -8.92 -11.29 -7.86
N ILE A 447 -8.60 -11.08 -9.14
CA ILE A 447 -7.34 -10.46 -9.57
C ILE A 447 -7.52 -8.95 -9.67
N SER A 448 -6.72 -8.20 -8.93
CA SER A 448 -6.77 -6.74 -8.92
C SER A 448 -6.21 -6.14 -10.22
N LEU A 449 -6.67 -4.93 -10.59
CA LEU A 449 -6.12 -4.20 -11.74
C LEU A 449 -4.60 -3.99 -11.62
N ALA A 450 -4.07 -3.77 -10.41
CA ALA A 450 -2.64 -3.61 -10.18
C ALA A 450 -1.85 -4.89 -10.56
N GLU A 451 -2.36 -6.06 -10.18
CA GLU A 451 -1.76 -7.35 -10.56
C GLU A 451 -1.85 -7.58 -12.07
N LEU A 452 -2.98 -7.23 -12.70
CA LEU A 452 -3.15 -7.30 -14.16
C LEU A 452 -2.11 -6.43 -14.90
N ILE A 453 -1.94 -5.17 -14.47
CA ILE A 453 -0.95 -4.24 -15.03
C ILE A 453 0.47 -4.76 -14.82
N GLN A 454 0.78 -5.32 -13.65
CA GLN A 454 2.11 -5.85 -13.36
C GLN A 454 2.48 -7.01 -14.29
N ILE A 455 1.55 -7.94 -14.54
CA ILE A 455 1.77 -9.04 -15.48
C ILE A 455 1.85 -8.51 -16.91
N GLU A 456 1.01 -7.55 -17.29
CA GLU A 456 1.04 -6.91 -18.62
C GLU A 456 2.40 -6.28 -18.91
N GLN A 457 2.96 -5.50 -17.99
CA GLN A 457 4.25 -4.82 -18.16
C GLN A 457 5.43 -5.77 -18.37
N LYS A 458 5.32 -7.03 -17.95
CA LYS A 458 6.33 -8.07 -18.21
C LYS A 458 6.37 -8.47 -19.69
N TRP A 459 5.23 -8.43 -20.37
CA TRP A 459 5.06 -8.98 -21.73
C TRP A 459 4.84 -7.90 -22.79
N ILE A 460 4.24 -6.79 -22.42
CA ILE A 460 3.93 -5.64 -23.26
C ILE A 460 4.83 -4.48 -22.85
N THR A 461 5.89 -4.25 -23.63
CA THR A 461 6.92 -3.26 -23.29
C THR A 461 6.63 -1.86 -23.83
N LEU A 462 5.75 -1.75 -24.82
CA LEU A 462 5.34 -0.47 -25.41
C LEU A 462 4.04 0.01 -24.76
N PRO A 463 4.03 1.19 -24.11
CA PRO A 463 2.84 1.72 -23.45
C PRO A 463 1.62 1.77 -24.35
N GLU A 464 1.80 2.12 -25.62
CA GLU A 464 0.73 2.22 -26.61
C GLU A 464 0.08 0.88 -26.99
N HIS A 465 0.69 -0.26 -26.63
CA HIS A 465 0.12 -1.60 -26.80
C HIS A 465 -0.55 -2.13 -25.53
N SER A 466 -0.43 -1.39 -24.41
CA SER A 466 -0.94 -1.80 -23.11
C SER A 466 -2.45 -1.68 -23.08
N TYR A 467 -3.11 -2.68 -22.53
CA TYR A 467 -4.56 -2.71 -22.37
C TYR A 467 -4.95 -2.28 -20.97
N PHE A 468 -4.43 -2.92 -19.93
CA PHE A 468 -4.80 -2.64 -18.54
C PHE A 468 -4.22 -1.32 -18.04
N ALA A 469 -3.02 -0.92 -18.49
CA ALA A 469 -2.43 0.35 -18.09
C ALA A 469 -3.30 1.55 -18.54
N ASP A 470 -3.96 1.45 -19.70
CA ASP A 470 -4.79 2.52 -20.27
C ASP A 470 -6.16 2.67 -19.60
N TYR A 471 -6.63 1.64 -18.88
CA TYR A 471 -7.92 1.64 -18.18
C TYR A 471 -8.10 2.83 -17.24
N LYS A 472 -7.01 3.36 -16.68
CA LYS A 472 -7.05 4.48 -15.73
C LYS A 472 -7.60 5.77 -16.34
N ASN A 473 -7.51 5.93 -17.66
CA ASN A 473 -7.86 7.18 -18.34
C ASN A 473 -8.99 7.00 -19.35
N LYS A 474 -8.99 5.90 -20.11
CA LYS A 474 -10.00 5.64 -21.13
C LYS A 474 -10.19 4.15 -21.31
N ILE A 475 -11.43 3.70 -21.26
CA ILE A 475 -11.71 2.27 -21.37
C ILE A 475 -11.83 1.90 -22.85
N PRO A 476 -11.01 0.95 -23.34
CA PRO A 476 -11.11 0.46 -24.71
C PRO A 476 -12.40 -0.35 -24.89
N LEU A 477 -13.40 0.29 -25.49
CA LEU A 477 -14.65 -0.35 -25.93
C LEU A 477 -14.49 -0.95 -27.32
N THR A 478 -15.20 -2.03 -27.60
CA THR A 478 -15.36 -2.55 -28.97
C THR A 478 -16.23 -1.60 -29.80
N LEU A 479 -16.24 -1.76 -31.14
CA LEU A 479 -17.14 -0.98 -31.98
C LEU A 479 -18.62 -1.27 -31.66
N ASP A 480 -18.96 -2.54 -31.41
CA ASP A 480 -20.32 -2.95 -31.02
C ASP A 480 -20.75 -2.32 -29.70
N GLU A 481 -19.86 -2.31 -28.69
CA GLU A 481 -20.14 -1.67 -27.41
C GLU A 481 -20.35 -0.16 -27.58
N ARG A 482 -19.53 0.52 -28.38
CA ARG A 482 -19.72 1.96 -28.69
C ARG A 482 -21.01 2.22 -29.44
N ALA A 483 -21.31 1.44 -30.47
CA ALA A 483 -22.55 1.56 -31.24
C ALA A 483 -23.77 1.33 -30.34
N TRP A 484 -23.69 0.34 -29.44
CA TRP A 484 -24.72 0.06 -28.46
C TRP A 484 -24.92 1.26 -27.51
N LEU A 485 -23.85 1.84 -26.95
CA LEU A 485 -23.96 3.01 -26.08
C LEU A 485 -24.59 4.22 -26.80
N ILE A 486 -24.17 4.50 -28.03
CA ILE A 486 -24.75 5.59 -28.83
C ILE A 486 -26.25 5.37 -29.07
N ALA A 487 -26.67 4.13 -29.34
CA ALA A 487 -28.06 3.79 -29.59
C ALA A 487 -28.96 3.86 -28.33
N HIS A 488 -28.38 3.79 -27.14
CA HIS A 488 -29.10 3.73 -25.86
C HIS A 488 -28.80 4.91 -24.92
N SER A 489 -28.20 5.99 -25.45
CA SER A 489 -27.88 7.21 -24.70
C SER A 489 -29.06 8.22 -24.73
N PRO A 490 -29.35 8.94 -23.63
CA PRO A 490 -28.75 8.82 -22.29
C PRO A 490 -29.29 7.63 -21.50
N LEU A 491 -28.46 7.07 -20.61
CA LEU A 491 -28.85 5.98 -19.71
C LEU A 491 -29.51 6.53 -18.45
N ARG A 492 -30.70 6.04 -18.11
CA ARG A 492 -31.48 6.46 -16.94
C ARG A 492 -31.01 5.70 -15.70
N VAL A 493 -30.57 6.42 -14.68
CA VAL A 493 -29.99 5.85 -13.46
C VAL A 493 -30.77 6.27 -12.24
N GLY A 494 -31.21 5.32 -11.42
CA GLY A 494 -31.87 5.61 -10.15
C GLY A 494 -30.90 5.71 -8.99
N LEU A 495 -31.12 6.69 -8.12
CA LEU A 495 -30.45 6.87 -6.83
C LEU A 495 -31.48 7.22 -5.75
N VAL A 496 -31.25 6.83 -4.50
CA VAL A 496 -32.09 7.31 -3.38
C VAL A 496 -31.64 8.70 -2.93
N ASN A 497 -32.55 9.52 -2.41
CA ASN A 497 -32.28 10.91 -2.01
C ASN A 497 -31.92 11.10 -0.52
N ASN A 498 -31.99 10.04 0.28
CA ASN A 498 -32.01 10.12 1.74
C ASN A 498 -31.07 9.12 2.45
N TRP A 499 -29.98 8.70 1.80
CA TRP A 499 -29.01 7.76 2.37
C TRP A 499 -27.57 8.30 2.39
N PRO A 500 -27.31 9.40 3.13
CA PRO A 500 -25.97 9.95 3.25
C PRO A 500 -25.03 9.05 4.08
N PRO A 501 -23.73 9.01 3.74
CA PRO A 501 -23.06 9.71 2.64
C PRO A 501 -23.00 8.90 1.32
N MET A 502 -23.81 7.84 1.20
CA MET A 502 -23.79 6.93 0.03
C MET A 502 -24.51 7.55 -1.17
N GLU A 503 -25.78 7.93 -0.98
CA GLU A 503 -26.67 8.52 -1.98
C GLU A 503 -27.62 9.50 -1.31
N PHE A 504 -27.50 10.79 -1.61
CA PHE A 504 -28.39 11.79 -1.04
C PHE A 504 -28.46 13.06 -1.89
N VAL A 505 -29.41 13.91 -1.58
CA VAL A 505 -29.47 15.27 -2.11
C VAL A 505 -28.96 16.23 -1.03
N ASP A 506 -27.96 17.05 -1.36
CA ASP A 506 -27.39 18.02 -0.44
C ASP A 506 -28.26 19.27 -0.24
N GLU A 507 -27.83 20.17 0.66
CA GLU A 507 -28.58 21.39 1.00
C GLU A 507 -28.80 22.33 -0.20
N ASP A 508 -27.93 22.26 -1.21
CA ASP A 508 -28.01 23.04 -2.44
C ASP A 508 -28.92 22.38 -3.49
N GLY A 509 -29.47 21.19 -3.20
CA GLY A 509 -30.34 20.44 -4.09
C GLY A 509 -29.61 19.57 -5.12
N ASN A 510 -28.30 19.35 -4.96
CA ASN A 510 -27.51 18.52 -5.87
C ASN A 510 -27.43 17.08 -5.39
N ILE A 511 -27.36 16.14 -6.34
CA ILE A 511 -27.12 14.73 -6.06
C ILE A 511 -25.66 14.58 -5.63
N SER A 512 -25.46 14.00 -4.44
CA SER A 512 -24.17 13.89 -3.76
C SER A 512 -24.01 12.51 -3.12
N GLY A 513 -22.77 12.08 -2.93
CA GLY A 513 -22.42 10.83 -2.25
C GLY A 513 -21.48 9.92 -3.03
N VAL A 514 -21.14 8.79 -2.41
CA VAL A 514 -20.23 7.78 -2.96
C VAL A 514 -20.70 7.26 -4.32
N SER A 515 -21.99 6.92 -4.48
CA SER A 515 -22.49 6.43 -5.76
C SER A 515 -22.35 7.46 -6.87
N HIS A 516 -22.65 8.72 -6.56
CA HIS A 516 -22.53 9.81 -7.53
C HIS A 516 -21.08 9.96 -8.02
N ASP A 517 -20.09 9.96 -7.11
CA ASP A 517 -18.67 10.04 -7.48
C ASP A 517 -18.23 8.83 -8.33
N ILE A 518 -18.68 7.63 -8.01
CA ILE A 518 -18.42 6.43 -8.83
C ILE A 518 -19.06 6.55 -10.22
N LEU A 519 -20.33 6.98 -10.30
CA LEU A 519 -21.04 7.18 -11.56
C LEU A 519 -20.39 8.25 -12.44
N GLN A 520 -19.84 9.31 -11.85
CA GLN A 520 -19.08 10.32 -12.59
C GLN A 520 -17.79 9.76 -13.20
N ILE A 521 -17.04 8.93 -12.45
CA ILE A 521 -15.85 8.25 -12.97
C ILE A 521 -16.23 7.33 -14.13
N LEU A 522 -17.31 6.56 -13.97
CA LEU A 522 -17.84 5.69 -15.02
C LEU A 522 -18.25 6.49 -16.26
N ALA A 523 -19.03 7.56 -16.08
CA ALA A 523 -19.49 8.41 -17.16
C ALA A 523 -18.32 9.02 -17.94
N SER A 524 -17.27 9.47 -17.25
CA SER A 524 -16.08 10.02 -17.88
C SER A 524 -15.29 8.97 -18.67
N ARG A 525 -14.97 7.81 -18.07
CA ARG A 525 -14.08 6.80 -18.67
C ARG A 525 -14.73 5.96 -19.77
N LEU A 526 -16.05 5.79 -19.70
CA LEU A 526 -16.85 5.06 -20.69
C LEU A 526 -17.57 6.00 -21.68
N GLU A 527 -17.40 7.32 -21.54
CA GLU A 527 -18.07 8.35 -22.36
C GLU A 527 -19.61 8.23 -22.32
N LEU A 528 -20.18 7.94 -21.13
CA LEU A 528 -21.64 7.80 -20.95
C LEU A 528 -22.30 9.15 -20.72
N GLN A 529 -23.52 9.29 -21.24
CA GLN A 529 -24.45 10.33 -20.78
C GLN A 529 -25.44 9.68 -19.82
N LEU A 530 -25.46 10.14 -18.57
CA LEU A 530 -26.33 9.62 -17.53
C LEU A 530 -27.46 10.62 -17.24
N ASP A 531 -28.69 10.14 -17.21
CA ASP A 531 -29.87 10.84 -16.69
C ASP A 531 -30.15 10.33 -15.27
N LEU A 532 -29.69 11.09 -14.27
CA LEU A 532 -29.82 10.70 -12.86
C LEU A 532 -31.20 11.08 -12.32
N GLN A 533 -31.92 10.10 -11.78
CA GLN A 533 -33.27 10.25 -11.22
C GLN A 533 -33.25 9.87 -9.74
N THR A 534 -33.84 10.71 -8.90
CA THR A 534 -33.87 10.51 -7.45
C THR A 534 -35.21 9.94 -6.98
N PHE A 535 -35.14 9.08 -5.96
CA PHE A 535 -36.30 8.41 -5.37
C PHE A 535 -36.31 8.59 -3.84
N ASP A 536 -37.50 8.67 -3.25
CA ASP A 536 -37.66 8.82 -1.80
C ASP A 536 -37.36 7.52 -1.03
N ASN A 537 -37.50 6.37 -1.69
CA ASN A 537 -37.27 5.07 -1.09
C ASN A 537 -36.78 4.04 -2.13
N PHE A 538 -36.10 3.01 -1.64
CA PHE A 538 -35.50 1.99 -2.48
C PHE A 538 -36.52 1.12 -3.22
N ASP A 539 -37.68 0.83 -2.62
CA ASP A 539 -38.72 -0.02 -3.22
C ASP A 539 -39.30 0.61 -4.50
N GLU A 540 -39.54 1.92 -4.48
CA GLU A 540 -40.01 2.67 -5.64
C GLU A 540 -38.98 2.66 -6.77
N MET A 541 -37.71 2.88 -6.43
CA MET A 541 -36.59 2.83 -7.38
C MET A 541 -36.45 1.42 -8.00
N LEU A 542 -36.55 0.37 -7.19
CA LEU A 542 -36.48 -1.01 -7.68
C LEU A 542 -37.66 -1.35 -8.60
N THR A 543 -38.86 -0.89 -8.24
CA THR A 543 -40.07 -1.03 -9.07
C THR A 543 -39.92 -0.29 -10.40
N ALA A 544 -39.28 0.89 -10.41
CA ALA A 544 -38.98 1.62 -11.64
C ALA A 544 -37.99 0.86 -12.55
N LEU A 545 -37.00 0.16 -11.98
CA LEU A 545 -36.12 -0.74 -12.74
C LEU A 545 -36.89 -1.94 -13.32
N GLU A 546 -37.72 -2.60 -12.52
CA GLU A 546 -38.54 -3.75 -12.96
C GLU A 546 -39.48 -3.36 -14.11
N ASN A 547 -40.08 -2.16 -14.02
CA ASN A 547 -40.93 -1.58 -15.06
C ASN A 547 -40.16 -0.94 -16.23
N ARG A 548 -38.82 -1.07 -16.26
CA ARG A 548 -37.93 -0.57 -17.33
C ARG A 548 -37.94 0.95 -17.51
N GLN A 549 -38.35 1.68 -16.47
CA GLN A 549 -38.29 3.14 -16.41
C GLN A 549 -36.87 3.62 -16.12
N LEU A 550 -36.05 2.78 -15.49
CA LEU A 550 -34.62 2.96 -15.29
C LEU A 550 -33.85 1.91 -16.10
N ASP A 551 -32.61 2.24 -16.47
CA ASP A 551 -31.72 1.33 -17.17
C ASP A 551 -30.81 0.58 -16.19
N PHE A 552 -30.35 1.25 -15.13
CA PHE A 552 -29.70 0.60 -13.99
C PHE A 552 -29.79 1.41 -12.69
N ILE A 553 -29.54 0.78 -11.56
CA ILE A 553 -29.53 1.38 -10.20
C ILE A 553 -28.33 0.86 -9.40
N ALA A 554 -27.95 1.57 -8.34
CA ALA A 554 -26.82 1.20 -7.48
C ALA A 554 -27.27 0.53 -6.17
N HIS A 555 -26.29 -0.03 -5.44
CA HIS A 555 -26.45 -0.68 -4.13
C HIS A 555 -27.50 -1.81 -4.06
N VAL A 556 -27.53 -2.69 -5.07
CA VAL A 556 -28.48 -3.81 -5.08
C VAL A 556 -27.76 -5.14 -4.88
N SER A 557 -28.26 -5.94 -3.94
CA SER A 557 -27.82 -7.32 -3.76
C SER A 557 -28.63 -8.30 -4.63
N PRO A 558 -27.97 -9.30 -5.26
CA PRO A 558 -28.64 -10.37 -6.00
C PRO A 558 -29.59 -11.16 -5.11
N GLN A 559 -30.80 -11.38 -5.61
CA GLN A 559 -31.82 -12.22 -4.97
C GLN A 559 -32.57 -12.96 -6.07
N ALA A 560 -33.03 -14.19 -5.80
CA ALA A 560 -33.70 -15.03 -6.80
C ALA A 560 -34.90 -14.32 -7.49
N GLY A 561 -35.64 -13.48 -6.77
CA GLY A 561 -36.73 -12.68 -7.36
C GLY A 561 -36.26 -11.56 -8.29
N ARG A 562 -35.09 -10.96 -8.01
CA ARG A 562 -34.52 -9.84 -8.78
C ARG A 562 -33.82 -10.30 -10.05
N GLU A 563 -33.24 -11.50 -10.05
CA GLU A 563 -32.60 -12.10 -11.23
C GLU A 563 -33.57 -12.31 -12.41
N ALA A 564 -34.88 -12.33 -12.14
CA ALA A 564 -35.90 -12.42 -13.18
C ALA A 564 -35.92 -11.18 -14.09
N PHE A 565 -35.62 -9.98 -13.55
CA PHE A 565 -35.72 -8.71 -14.28
C PHE A 565 -34.42 -7.92 -14.34
N ALA A 566 -33.39 -8.27 -13.56
CA ALA A 566 -32.10 -7.59 -13.52
C ALA A 566 -30.90 -8.53 -13.72
N ARG A 567 -29.78 -7.95 -14.15
CA ARG A 567 -28.44 -8.53 -14.19
C ARG A 567 -27.51 -7.65 -13.37
N PHE A 568 -26.54 -8.25 -12.72
CA PHE A 568 -25.71 -7.56 -11.74
C PHE A 568 -24.28 -7.39 -12.27
N THR A 569 -23.70 -6.22 -11.99
CA THR A 569 -22.27 -5.97 -12.24
C THR A 569 -21.42 -6.71 -11.22
N GLU A 570 -20.10 -6.54 -11.33
CA GLU A 570 -19.18 -6.82 -10.23
C GLU A 570 -19.40 -5.87 -9.04
N PRO A 571 -18.99 -6.30 -7.84
CA PRO A 571 -19.06 -5.46 -6.65
C PRO A 571 -18.14 -4.25 -6.77
N PHE A 572 -18.68 -3.06 -6.52
CA PHE A 572 -17.92 -1.81 -6.61
C PHE A 572 -17.60 -1.19 -5.25
N TRP A 573 -18.36 -1.56 -4.22
CA TRP A 573 -18.19 -1.09 -2.84
C TRP A 573 -18.51 -2.22 -1.87
N SER A 574 -17.91 -2.23 -0.68
CA SER A 574 -18.18 -3.21 0.36
C SER A 574 -18.52 -2.49 1.65
N VAL A 575 -19.64 -2.86 2.27
CA VAL A 575 -20.18 -2.20 3.45
C VAL A 575 -19.89 -3.07 4.67
N ARG A 576 -19.22 -2.50 5.67
CA ARG A 576 -19.00 -3.15 6.97
C ARG A 576 -20.04 -2.70 7.97
N TRP A 577 -20.39 -3.58 8.89
CA TRP A 577 -21.44 -3.34 9.87
C TRP A 577 -20.91 -2.84 11.21
N ALA A 578 -21.64 -1.88 11.79
CA ALA A 578 -21.40 -1.39 13.13
C ALA A 578 -22.71 -1.20 13.88
N VAL A 579 -22.63 -1.33 15.20
CA VAL A 579 -23.71 -1.00 16.11
C VAL A 579 -23.46 0.32 16.81
N ILE A 580 -24.50 1.14 16.86
CA ILE A 580 -24.57 2.38 17.61
C ILE A 580 -25.27 2.09 18.93
N SER A 581 -24.68 2.55 20.02
CA SER A 581 -25.16 2.33 21.39
C SER A 581 -24.88 3.54 22.27
N HIS A 582 -25.43 3.55 23.49
CA HIS A 582 -25.00 4.50 24.51
C HIS A 582 -23.55 4.25 24.92
N ILE A 583 -22.83 5.30 25.33
CA ILE A 583 -21.41 5.21 25.69
C ILE A 583 -21.14 4.24 26.85
N ASN A 584 -22.15 3.98 27.69
CA ASN A 584 -22.11 3.08 28.85
C ASN A 584 -22.71 1.69 28.57
N SER A 585 -23.13 1.39 27.35
CA SER A 585 -23.65 0.06 26.98
C SER A 585 -22.57 -1.03 27.05
N ASP A 586 -22.98 -2.29 26.85
CA ASP A 586 -22.05 -3.42 26.67
C ASP A 586 -21.16 -3.20 25.43
N ASN A 587 -19.92 -3.66 25.47
CA ASN A 587 -19.03 -3.63 24.30
C ASN A 587 -19.33 -4.82 23.39
N ILE A 588 -19.81 -4.54 22.18
CA ILE A 588 -20.19 -5.53 21.17
C ILE A 588 -19.15 -5.49 20.05
N SER A 589 -18.44 -6.60 19.87
CA SER A 589 -17.51 -6.83 18.75
C SER A 589 -17.86 -8.09 17.95
N GLN A 590 -18.83 -8.87 18.42
CA GLN A 590 -19.29 -10.11 17.80
C GLN A 590 -20.83 -10.14 17.75
N ALA A 591 -21.41 -10.59 16.65
CA ALA A 591 -22.83 -10.63 16.35
C ALA A 591 -23.58 -11.47 17.39
N ASN A 592 -22.96 -12.55 17.88
CA ASN A 592 -23.51 -13.42 18.91
C ASN A 592 -23.83 -12.68 20.24
N GLN A 593 -23.20 -11.53 20.50
CA GLN A 593 -23.48 -10.71 21.69
C GLN A 593 -24.77 -9.89 21.56
N LEU A 594 -25.34 -9.78 20.36
CA LEU A 594 -26.66 -9.18 20.12
C LEU A 594 -27.82 -10.11 20.47
N ARG A 595 -27.55 -11.35 20.89
CA ARG A 595 -28.60 -12.26 21.36
C ARG A 595 -29.42 -11.61 22.47
N THR A 596 -30.74 -11.74 22.38
CA THR A 596 -31.72 -11.16 23.32
C THR A 596 -31.82 -9.63 23.34
N LYS A 597 -31.03 -8.92 22.52
CA LYS A 597 -31.06 -7.46 22.42
C LYS A 597 -32.05 -7.02 21.35
N ARG A 598 -32.63 -5.83 21.54
CA ARG A 598 -33.44 -5.11 20.56
C ARG A 598 -32.54 -4.31 19.63
N VAL A 599 -32.48 -4.68 18.37
CA VAL A 599 -31.59 -4.08 17.38
C VAL A 599 -32.43 -3.42 16.30
N ALA A 600 -32.34 -2.10 16.19
CA ALA A 600 -32.92 -1.39 15.06
C ALA A 600 -32.04 -1.58 13.82
N ILE A 601 -32.61 -1.94 12.68
CA ILE A 601 -31.89 -2.11 11.41
C ILE A 601 -32.74 -1.62 10.25
N PHE A 602 -32.11 -1.02 9.25
CA PHE A 602 -32.79 -0.59 8.03
C PHE A 602 -33.43 -1.78 7.33
N ARG A 603 -34.75 -1.72 7.12
CA ARG A 603 -35.57 -2.85 6.70
C ARG A 603 -35.16 -3.48 5.35
N ASP A 604 -34.60 -2.65 4.46
CA ASP A 604 -34.26 -3.08 3.09
C ASP A 604 -32.86 -3.70 3.00
N TYR A 605 -32.07 -3.67 4.09
CA TYR A 605 -30.81 -4.41 4.14
C TYR A 605 -31.09 -5.91 4.09
N GLN A 606 -30.36 -6.62 3.23
CA GLN A 606 -30.42 -8.09 3.18
C GLN A 606 -30.11 -8.71 4.56
N LEU A 607 -29.23 -8.05 5.31
CA LEU A 607 -28.92 -8.43 6.67
C LEU A 607 -30.15 -8.36 7.58
N ALA A 608 -31.07 -7.39 7.43
CA ALA A 608 -32.26 -7.28 8.28
C ALA A 608 -33.13 -8.55 8.25
N GLN A 609 -33.31 -9.12 7.05
CA GLN A 609 -34.10 -10.35 6.85
C GLN A 609 -33.41 -11.59 7.43
N HIS A 610 -32.08 -11.64 7.38
CA HIS A 610 -31.29 -12.82 7.78
C HIS A 610 -30.63 -12.65 9.16
N LEU A 611 -30.79 -11.51 9.83
CA LEU A 611 -30.11 -11.24 11.10
C LEU A 611 -30.53 -12.24 12.18
N ILE A 612 -31.77 -12.74 12.12
CA ILE A 612 -32.29 -13.77 13.02
C ILE A 612 -31.59 -15.12 12.78
N ASP A 613 -31.28 -15.44 11.52
CA ASP A 613 -30.57 -16.67 11.15
C ASP A 613 -29.10 -16.60 11.59
N VAL A 614 -28.48 -15.42 11.42
CA VAL A 614 -27.09 -15.15 11.82
C VAL A 614 -26.95 -15.06 13.35
N VAL A 615 -27.93 -14.45 14.03
CA VAL A 615 -27.95 -14.26 15.49
C VAL A 615 -29.27 -14.76 16.09
N PRO A 616 -29.40 -16.07 16.34
CA PRO A 616 -30.66 -16.62 16.85
C PRO A 616 -31.03 -16.03 18.22
N GLY A 617 -32.23 -15.43 18.30
CA GLY A 617 -32.77 -14.81 19.51
C GLY A 617 -32.53 -13.29 19.62
N VAL A 618 -31.97 -12.63 18.60
CA VAL A 618 -32.01 -11.16 18.48
C VAL A 618 -33.45 -10.69 18.23
N GLN A 619 -33.81 -9.51 18.76
CA GLN A 619 -35.10 -8.87 18.49
C GLN A 619 -34.90 -7.76 17.45
N VAL A 620 -35.26 -8.04 16.19
CA VAL A 620 -35.09 -7.08 15.09
C VAL A 620 -36.22 -6.05 15.11
N VAL A 621 -35.86 -4.77 15.06
CA VAL A 621 -36.79 -3.65 14.90
C VAL A 621 -36.48 -2.97 13.56
N GLU A 622 -37.35 -3.15 12.58
CA GLU A 622 -37.17 -2.56 11.26
C GLU A 622 -37.41 -1.04 11.29
N ILE A 623 -36.50 -0.28 10.67
CA ILE A 623 -36.61 1.17 10.50
C ILE A 623 -36.56 1.53 9.02
N SER A 624 -37.23 2.64 8.66
CA SER A 624 -37.22 3.19 7.30
C SER A 624 -36.25 4.36 7.13
N GLU A 625 -35.70 4.89 8.23
CA GLU A 625 -34.69 5.95 8.22
C GLU A 625 -33.76 5.80 9.44
N LEU A 626 -32.46 6.05 9.26
CA LEU A 626 -31.47 5.93 10.35
C LEU A 626 -31.78 6.91 11.52
N LYS A 627 -32.29 8.10 11.21
CA LYS A 627 -32.69 9.09 12.24
C LYS A 627 -33.75 8.54 13.22
N ASP A 628 -34.65 7.70 12.72
CA ASP A 628 -35.67 7.07 13.56
C ASP A 628 -35.05 6.01 14.46
N GLY A 629 -34.09 5.23 13.95
CA GLY A 629 -33.29 4.30 14.74
C GLY A 629 -32.57 4.99 15.89
N ILE A 630 -31.87 6.11 15.61
CA ILE A 630 -31.18 6.90 16.63
C ILE A 630 -32.17 7.44 17.68
N ARG A 631 -33.35 7.93 17.25
CA ARG A 631 -34.39 8.37 18.19
C ARG A 631 -34.89 7.23 19.08
N LEU A 632 -35.12 6.03 18.51
CA LEU A 632 -35.52 4.85 19.29
C LEU A 632 -34.45 4.44 20.30
N LEU A 633 -33.17 4.57 19.96
CA LEU A 633 -32.05 4.30 20.85
C LEU A 633 -31.97 5.31 22.00
N GLN A 634 -32.15 6.60 21.71
CA GLN A 634 -32.22 7.66 22.71
C GLN A 634 -33.42 7.50 23.65
N ASP A 635 -34.55 7.03 23.13
CA ASP A 635 -35.76 6.70 23.91
C ASP A 635 -35.64 5.38 24.71
N ASN A 636 -34.52 4.65 24.61
CA ASN A 636 -34.30 3.31 25.18
C ASN A 636 -35.33 2.24 24.71
N LYS A 637 -35.93 2.46 23.53
CA LYS A 637 -36.86 1.52 22.88
C LYS A 637 -36.13 0.40 22.13
N VAL A 638 -34.88 0.65 21.74
CA VAL A 638 -33.94 -0.35 21.24
C VAL A 638 -32.63 -0.25 22.02
N ASP A 639 -31.88 -1.34 22.05
CA ASP A 639 -30.59 -1.42 22.76
C ASP A 639 -29.42 -1.03 21.85
N PHE A 640 -29.55 -1.30 20.55
CA PHE A 640 -28.57 -0.99 19.51
C PHE A 640 -29.26 -0.54 18.21
N VAL A 641 -28.57 0.27 17.41
CA VAL A 641 -28.91 0.51 16.00
C VAL A 641 -27.80 -0.08 15.16
N LEU A 642 -28.11 -1.03 14.28
CA LEU A 642 -27.17 -1.70 13.39
C LEU A 642 -27.26 -1.04 12.01
N ASP A 643 -26.14 -0.48 11.56
CA ASP A 643 -26.00 0.12 10.23
C ASP A 643 -24.57 -0.05 9.72
N SER A 644 -24.31 0.45 8.52
CA SER A 644 -22.97 0.61 7.97
C SER A 644 -22.10 1.53 8.86
N ILE A 645 -20.79 1.27 8.90
CA ILE A 645 -19.81 2.17 9.55
C ILE A 645 -19.97 3.59 9.00
N GLU A 646 -20.16 3.66 7.68
CA GLU A 646 -20.37 4.84 6.86
C GLU A 646 -21.56 5.70 7.35
N ALA A 647 -22.77 5.16 7.27
CA ALA A 647 -24.00 5.88 7.64
C ALA A 647 -24.03 6.19 9.13
N GLY A 648 -23.60 5.25 9.98
CA GLY A 648 -23.58 5.47 11.41
C GLY A 648 -22.58 6.54 11.86
N SER A 649 -21.40 6.61 11.24
CA SER A 649 -20.38 7.62 11.57
C SER A 649 -20.86 9.01 11.18
N TRP A 650 -21.54 9.12 10.03
CA TRP A 650 -22.17 10.35 9.59
C TRP A 650 -23.30 10.79 10.53
N ALA A 651 -24.20 9.87 10.90
CA ALA A 651 -25.30 10.16 11.82
C ALA A 651 -24.81 10.66 13.19
N LEU A 652 -23.79 10.00 13.76
CA LEU A 652 -23.20 10.40 15.04
C LEU A 652 -22.53 11.78 15.01
N LYS A 653 -22.00 12.20 13.87
CA LYS A 653 -21.41 13.54 13.70
C LYS A 653 -22.49 14.63 13.64
N GLN A 654 -23.63 14.37 12.98
CA GLN A 654 -24.71 15.35 12.84
C GLN A 654 -25.51 15.54 14.11
N THR A 655 -25.82 14.45 14.80
CA THR A 655 -26.43 14.56 16.13
C THR A 655 -25.34 15.03 17.07
N SER A 656 -25.42 16.23 17.65
CA SER A 656 -24.48 16.75 18.69
C SER A 656 -24.52 15.94 20.02
N SER A 657 -24.76 14.63 19.93
CA SER A 657 -25.05 13.70 21.01
C SER A 657 -23.75 13.10 21.54
N ILE A 658 -23.19 13.75 22.55
CA ILE A 658 -21.98 13.32 23.26
C ILE A 658 -22.08 11.96 23.99
N ASN A 659 -23.26 11.33 23.99
CA ASN A 659 -23.55 10.12 24.79
C ASN A 659 -23.67 8.83 23.97
N LEU A 660 -23.47 8.89 22.64
CA LEU A 660 -23.53 7.72 21.77
C LEU A 660 -22.12 7.31 21.33
N ARG A 661 -21.93 6.01 21.09
CA ARG A 661 -20.70 5.44 20.54
C ARG A 661 -21.03 4.41 19.45
N MET A 662 -20.09 4.22 18.54
CA MET A 662 -20.15 3.18 17.52
C MET A 662 -19.17 2.05 17.83
N GLN A 663 -19.55 0.82 17.50
CA GLN A 663 -18.73 -0.39 17.67
C GLN A 663 -18.86 -1.28 16.45
N ILE A 664 -17.73 -1.68 15.86
CA ILE A 664 -17.70 -2.54 14.66
C ILE A 664 -17.97 -3.99 15.07
N ILE A 665 -18.73 -4.72 14.24
CA ILE A 665 -18.99 -6.14 14.42
C ILE A 665 -18.29 -6.93 13.32
N ASP A 666 -17.29 -7.72 13.70
CA ASP A 666 -16.34 -8.33 12.75
C ASP A 666 -16.84 -9.63 12.08
N ASP A 667 -17.83 -10.30 12.67
CA ASP A 667 -18.36 -11.61 12.27
C ASP A 667 -19.71 -11.55 11.55
N LEU A 668 -20.22 -10.35 11.24
CA LEU A 668 -21.36 -10.18 10.35
C LEU A 668 -20.93 -10.32 8.88
N PRO A 669 -21.76 -10.94 8.02
CA PRO A 669 -21.43 -11.08 6.60
C PRO A 669 -21.36 -9.71 5.92
N ASP A 670 -20.28 -9.49 5.16
CA ASP A 670 -20.14 -8.35 4.27
C ASP A 670 -21.14 -8.50 3.11
N TYR A 671 -21.91 -7.44 2.83
CA TYR A 671 -22.79 -7.40 1.68
C TYR A 671 -22.20 -6.47 0.62
N PRO A 672 -21.66 -7.01 -0.48
CA PRO A 672 -21.13 -6.16 -1.54
C PRO A 672 -22.26 -5.35 -2.20
N SER A 673 -21.93 -4.12 -2.58
CA SER A 673 -22.79 -3.27 -3.39
C SER A 673 -22.50 -3.48 -4.87
N LEU A 674 -23.53 -3.81 -5.64
CA LEU A 674 -23.49 -4.05 -7.07
C LEU A 674 -24.44 -3.09 -7.78
N LEU A 675 -24.20 -2.85 -9.07
CA LEU A 675 -25.16 -2.17 -9.94
C LEU A 675 -26.12 -3.22 -10.49
N ALA A 676 -27.42 -2.96 -10.42
CA ALA A 676 -28.45 -3.78 -11.07
C ALA A 676 -28.87 -3.13 -12.39
N VAL A 677 -28.61 -3.82 -13.48
CA VAL A 677 -28.95 -3.43 -14.84
C VAL A 677 -30.19 -4.20 -15.28
N ARG A 678 -31.10 -3.56 -16.03
CA ARG A 678 -32.25 -4.26 -16.61
C ARG A 678 -31.82 -5.48 -17.43
N SER A 679 -32.57 -6.58 -17.32
CA SER A 679 -32.16 -7.90 -17.81
C SER A 679 -31.90 -8.00 -19.31
N ASP A 680 -32.57 -7.19 -20.13
CA ASP A 680 -32.38 -7.11 -21.57
C ASP A 680 -31.18 -6.24 -22.01
N TYR A 681 -30.49 -5.57 -21.08
CA TYR A 681 -29.26 -4.80 -21.33
C TYR A 681 -28.01 -5.56 -20.88
N THR A 682 -27.92 -6.84 -21.21
CA THR A 682 -26.73 -7.65 -20.91
C THR A 682 -25.41 -7.03 -21.42
N PRO A 683 -25.34 -6.37 -22.60
CA PRO A 683 -24.13 -5.66 -23.03
C PRO A 683 -23.67 -4.57 -22.05
N LEU A 684 -24.61 -3.85 -21.42
CA LEU A 684 -24.30 -2.77 -20.48
C LEU A 684 -23.60 -3.29 -19.22
N VAL A 685 -23.94 -4.50 -18.74
CA VAL A 685 -23.24 -5.13 -17.60
C VAL A 685 -21.75 -5.31 -17.92
N THR A 686 -21.44 -5.79 -19.13
CA THR A 686 -20.06 -5.98 -19.57
C THR A 686 -19.30 -4.65 -19.64
N ILE A 687 -19.95 -3.61 -20.17
CA ILE A 687 -19.39 -2.26 -20.29
C ILE A 687 -19.15 -1.64 -18.89
N LEU A 688 -20.14 -1.73 -18.00
CA LEU A 688 -20.03 -1.21 -16.63
C LEU A 688 -18.95 -1.96 -15.83
N ASN A 689 -18.80 -3.28 -15.97
CA ASN A 689 -17.72 -4.02 -15.31
C ASN A 689 -16.34 -3.54 -15.78
N LYS A 690 -16.14 -3.27 -17.08
CA LYS A 690 -14.89 -2.63 -17.55
C LYS A 690 -14.67 -1.28 -16.88
N GLY A 691 -15.74 -0.51 -16.75
CA GLY A 691 -15.84 0.71 -15.94
C GLY A 691 -15.31 0.54 -14.52
N LEU A 692 -15.96 -0.33 -13.76
CA LEU A 692 -15.70 -0.55 -12.33
C LEU A 692 -14.30 -1.06 -12.06
N ARG A 693 -13.78 -1.96 -12.91
CA ARG A 693 -12.41 -2.47 -12.81
C ARG A 693 -11.35 -1.39 -13.01
N SER A 694 -11.66 -0.32 -13.74
CA SER A 694 -10.75 0.82 -13.88
C SER A 694 -10.56 1.61 -12.59
N ILE A 695 -11.50 1.53 -11.65
CA ILE A 695 -11.51 2.31 -10.41
C ILE A 695 -10.64 1.59 -9.36
N GLY A 696 -9.37 1.98 -9.31
CA GLY A 696 -8.36 1.40 -8.41
C GLY A 696 -8.50 1.83 -6.96
N MET A 697 -7.68 1.23 -6.09
CA MET A 697 -7.63 1.58 -4.66
C MET A 697 -7.35 3.06 -4.38
N PRO A 698 -6.44 3.76 -5.09
CA PRO A 698 -6.18 5.17 -4.82
C PRO A 698 -7.41 6.07 -5.02
N GLU A 699 -8.17 5.87 -6.10
CA GLU A 699 -9.41 6.61 -6.33
C GLU A 699 -10.49 6.24 -5.30
N ARG A 700 -10.61 4.96 -4.94
CA ARG A 700 -11.52 4.53 -3.87
C ARG A 700 -11.15 5.14 -2.53
N GLU A 701 -9.87 5.25 -2.22
CA GLU A 701 -9.35 5.89 -1.01
C GLU A 701 -9.62 7.40 -1.02
N GLN A 702 -9.53 8.07 -2.18
CA GLN A 702 -9.90 9.49 -2.30
C GLN A 702 -11.39 9.72 -2.06
N ILE A 703 -12.25 8.89 -2.67
CA ILE A 703 -13.70 8.91 -2.40
C ILE A 703 -13.93 8.63 -0.92
N TYR A 704 -13.21 7.65 -0.37
CA TYR A 704 -13.33 7.31 1.04
C TYR A 704 -12.94 8.47 1.95
N GLN A 705 -11.80 9.12 1.69
CA GLN A 705 -11.35 10.28 2.45
C GLN A 705 -12.31 11.46 2.34
N ARG A 706 -12.83 11.73 1.14
CA ARG A 706 -13.79 12.82 0.92
C ARG A 706 -15.08 12.65 1.71
N TRP A 707 -15.62 11.44 1.75
CA TRP A 707 -16.95 11.17 2.32
C TRP A 707 -16.90 10.65 3.75
N PHE A 708 -15.79 10.08 4.21
CA PHE A 708 -15.65 9.45 5.53
C PHE A 708 -14.54 10.04 6.39
N ASP A 709 -13.45 10.53 5.80
CA ASP A 709 -12.37 11.17 6.55
C ASP A 709 -12.76 12.62 6.87
N PHE A 710 -13.07 12.83 8.14
CA PHE A 710 -13.14 14.17 8.70
C PHE A 710 -12.24 14.14 9.92
N GLU A 711 -11.32 15.08 9.99
CA GLU A 711 -10.51 15.33 11.18
C GLU A 711 -11.41 15.27 12.40
N ILE A 712 -11.20 14.26 13.24
CA ILE A 712 -11.73 14.24 14.58
C ILE A 712 -11.05 15.43 15.27
N THR A 713 -11.71 16.58 15.23
CA THR A 713 -11.37 17.70 16.10
C THR A 713 -11.79 17.30 17.51
N GLN A 714 -11.04 16.38 18.12
CA GLN A 714 -10.84 16.41 19.58
C GLN A 714 -9.96 17.64 19.91
N GLY A 715 -10.43 18.80 19.49
CA GLY A 715 -9.84 20.09 19.81
C GLY A 715 -10.51 20.57 21.07
N VAL A 716 -9.82 20.43 22.21
CA VAL A 716 -10.05 21.34 23.33
C VAL A 716 -10.09 22.75 22.74
N ASP A 717 -11.19 23.48 22.91
CA ASP A 717 -11.39 24.82 22.38
C ASP A 717 -10.17 25.70 22.74
N LEU A 718 -9.25 25.86 21.79
CA LEU A 718 -7.93 26.46 22.02
C LEU A 718 -8.07 27.93 22.42
N ILE A 719 -9.18 28.58 22.05
CA ILE A 719 -9.49 29.95 22.46
C ILE A 719 -9.82 29.97 23.95
N ARG A 720 -10.62 29.02 24.42
CA ARG A 720 -11.01 28.86 25.84
C ARG A 720 -9.82 28.42 26.70
N LEU A 721 -8.99 27.50 26.23
CA LEU A 721 -7.77 27.08 26.90
C LEU A 721 -6.78 28.24 27.03
N ARG A 722 -6.60 29.03 25.96
CA ARG A 722 -5.75 30.22 25.98
C ARG A 722 -6.28 31.27 26.96
N GLN A 723 -7.59 31.45 27.09
CA GLN A 723 -8.18 32.33 28.10
C GLN A 723 -7.88 31.86 29.53
N ILE A 724 -8.02 30.56 29.81
CA ILE A 724 -7.70 29.99 31.13
C ILE A 724 -6.21 30.15 31.44
N ILE A 725 -5.32 29.88 30.49
CA ILE A 725 -3.87 30.08 30.63
C ILE A 725 -3.57 31.55 30.95
N TRP A 726 -4.17 32.50 30.22
CA TRP A 726 -3.99 33.94 30.50
C TRP A 726 -4.51 34.36 31.87
N GLN A 727 -5.62 33.78 32.34
CA GLN A 727 -6.13 34.03 33.69
C GLN A 727 -5.18 33.53 34.77
N VAL A 728 -4.64 32.32 34.63
CA VAL A 728 -3.66 31.74 35.56
C VAL A 728 -2.37 32.55 35.59
N VAL A 729 -1.88 32.98 34.42
CA VAL A 729 -0.69 33.85 34.29
C VAL A 729 -0.94 35.20 34.97
N ALA A 730 -2.11 35.83 34.75
CA ALA A 730 -2.45 37.10 35.37
C ALA A 730 -2.51 37.01 36.90
N VAL A 731 -3.13 35.96 37.45
CA VAL A 731 -3.18 35.73 38.91
C VAL A 731 -1.77 35.50 39.47
N SER A 732 -0.93 34.72 38.77
CA SER A 732 0.45 34.44 39.20
C SER A 732 1.31 35.71 39.20
N LEU A 733 1.16 36.58 38.19
CA LEU A 733 1.85 37.88 38.13
C LEU A 733 1.39 38.83 39.23
N LEU A 734 0.10 38.81 39.60
CA LEU A 734 -0.44 39.60 40.71
C LEU A 734 0.23 39.20 42.04
N PHE A 735 0.32 37.89 42.32
CA PHE A 735 0.99 37.39 43.52
C PHE A 735 2.48 37.75 43.55
N LEU A 736 3.16 37.65 42.41
CA LEU A 736 4.57 38.04 42.30
C LEU A 736 4.78 39.54 42.57
N ALA A 737 3.90 40.41 42.05
CA ALA A 737 3.96 41.84 42.30
C ALA A 737 3.77 42.19 43.79
N VAL A 738 2.79 41.56 44.45
CA VAL A 738 2.57 41.73 45.90
C VAL A 738 3.81 41.32 46.70
N PHE A 739 4.42 40.18 46.34
CA PHE A 739 5.64 39.69 47.00
C PHE A 739 6.82 40.65 46.84
N ILE A 740 7.03 41.18 45.62
CA ILE A 740 8.11 42.14 45.34
C ILE A 740 7.89 43.46 46.12
N ILE A 741 6.66 43.99 46.11
CA ILE A 741 6.32 45.22 46.83
C ILE A 741 6.57 45.04 48.34
N TRP A 742 6.15 43.92 48.92
CA TRP A 742 6.40 43.60 50.32
C TRP A 742 7.90 43.61 50.64
N ASN A 743 8.72 42.98 49.79
CA ASN A 743 10.17 42.91 49.99
C ASN A 743 10.84 44.30 49.98
N LEU A 744 10.41 45.17 49.07
CA LEU A 744 10.94 46.54 48.96
C LEU A 744 10.59 47.39 50.19
N PHE A 745 9.38 47.28 50.73
CA PHE A 745 9.00 47.96 51.96
C PHE A 745 9.84 47.51 53.17
N LEU A 746 10.05 46.19 53.31
CA LEU A 746 10.81 45.63 54.43
C LEU A 746 12.26 46.11 54.47
N ARG A 747 12.92 46.21 53.31
CA ARG A 747 14.32 46.67 53.22
C ARG A 747 14.49 48.12 53.63
N ARG A 748 13.50 48.97 53.34
CA ARG A 748 13.55 50.41 53.65
C ARG A 748 13.49 50.67 55.16
N GLU A 749 12.66 49.92 55.87
CA GLU A 749 12.47 50.05 57.32
C GLU A 749 13.74 49.68 58.12
N VAL A 750 14.41 48.59 57.72
CA VAL A 750 15.64 48.13 58.38
C VAL A 750 16.81 49.11 58.19
N GLY A 751 16.86 49.83 57.06
CA GLY A 751 17.90 50.82 56.78
C GLY A 751 17.84 52.06 57.68
N LEU A 752 16.64 52.54 58.00
CA LEU A 752 16.44 53.74 58.82
C LEU A 752 16.89 53.55 60.27
N ARG A 753 16.68 52.34 60.83
CA ARG A 753 16.99 52.02 62.22
C ARG A 753 18.50 52.04 62.53
N ARG A 754 19.33 51.53 61.61
CA ARG A 754 20.79 51.43 61.80
C ARG A 754 21.50 52.79 61.80
N ASN A 755 21.05 53.74 60.99
CA ASN A 755 21.65 55.09 60.94
C ASN A 755 21.35 55.91 62.20
N ALA A 756 20.22 55.67 62.87
CA ALA A 756 19.90 56.32 64.13
C ALA A 756 20.80 55.85 65.28
N GLU A 757 21.09 54.55 65.34
CA GLU A 757 21.90 53.94 66.41
C GLU A 757 23.37 54.41 66.38
N GLN A 758 23.97 54.57 65.20
CA GLN A 758 25.36 55.04 65.08
C GLN A 758 25.52 56.52 65.47
N LYS A 759 24.53 57.36 65.14
CA LYS A 759 24.54 58.79 65.51
C LYS A 759 24.36 59.00 67.01
N MET A 760 23.54 58.17 67.66
CA MET A 760 23.30 58.22 69.11
C MET A 760 24.55 57.86 69.93
N ARG A 761 25.41 56.98 69.41
CA ARG A 761 26.62 56.51 70.12
C ARG A 761 27.77 57.52 70.11
N PHE A 762 27.89 58.32 69.04
CA PHE A 762 28.88 59.40 68.95
C PHE A 762 28.57 60.56 69.90
N MET A 763 27.29 60.99 69.95
CA MET A 763 26.82 62.05 70.86
C MET A 763 26.97 61.71 72.35
N ALA A 764 26.99 60.42 72.72
CA ALA A 764 27.15 60.02 74.11
C ALA A 764 28.60 60.15 74.64
N THR A 765 29.61 60.21 73.76
CA THR A 765 31.03 60.05 74.14
C THR A 765 31.94 61.24 73.79
N HIS A 766 31.48 62.17 72.96
CA HIS A 766 32.24 63.36 72.56
C HIS A 766 31.50 64.65 72.96
N ASP A 767 32.25 65.74 73.12
CA ASP A 767 31.71 67.08 73.35
C ASP A 767 31.20 67.65 72.02
N ASP A 768 29.94 68.11 72.00
CA ASP A 768 29.27 68.54 70.77
C ASP A 768 29.91 69.78 70.14
N LEU A 769 30.61 70.62 70.93
CA LEU A 769 31.27 71.81 70.42
C LEU A 769 32.68 71.49 69.90
N THR A 770 33.55 70.93 70.74
CA THR A 770 34.98 70.76 70.43
C THR A 770 35.30 69.46 69.69
N GLY A 771 34.38 68.49 69.68
CA GLY A 771 34.63 67.15 69.15
C GLY A 771 35.65 66.34 69.96
N LEU A 772 36.15 66.86 71.08
CA LEU A 772 37.00 66.14 72.01
C LEU A 772 36.20 65.08 72.79
N PRO A 773 36.86 64.04 73.33
CA PRO A 773 36.28 63.22 74.39
C PRO A 773 35.60 64.07 75.47
N ASN A 774 34.37 63.71 75.82
CA ASN A 774 33.65 64.35 76.93
C ASN A 774 34.07 63.75 78.28
N ARG A 775 33.49 64.27 79.36
CA ARG A 775 33.71 63.78 80.73
C ARG A 775 33.53 62.27 80.90
N THR A 776 32.61 61.65 80.18
CA THR A 776 32.37 60.20 80.25
C THR A 776 33.53 59.43 79.62
N LEU A 777 33.92 59.81 78.40
CA LEU A 777 34.97 59.11 77.67
C LEU A 777 36.36 59.30 78.28
N VAL A 778 36.68 60.46 78.85
CA VAL A 778 37.98 60.68 79.51
C VAL A 778 38.11 59.86 80.79
N LYS A 779 37.03 59.70 81.57
CA LYS A 779 37.02 58.83 82.75
C LYS A 779 37.23 57.37 82.36
N GLU A 780 36.55 56.91 81.31
CA GLU A 780 36.74 55.56 80.79
C GLU A 780 38.19 55.32 80.34
N ARG A 781 38.79 56.27 79.61
CA ARG A 781 40.20 56.18 79.20
C ARG A 781 41.18 56.24 80.36
N LEU A 782 40.89 57.03 81.41
CA LEU A 782 41.69 57.08 82.62
C LEU A 782 41.67 55.74 83.36
N GLU A 783 40.51 55.12 83.54
CA GLU A 783 40.40 53.78 84.16
C GLU A 783 41.16 52.72 83.34
N GLN A 784 41.05 52.77 82.01
CA GLN A 784 41.82 51.89 81.12
C GLN A 784 43.34 52.11 81.26
N ALA A 785 43.78 53.37 81.26
CA ALA A 785 45.18 53.72 81.42
C ALA A 785 45.72 53.28 82.79
N LEU A 786 44.98 53.50 83.88
CA LEU A 786 45.35 53.03 85.22
C LEU A 786 45.50 51.51 85.28
N ALA A 787 44.56 50.76 84.71
CA ALA A 787 44.64 49.31 84.64
C ALA A 787 45.86 48.82 83.85
N GLN A 788 46.27 49.55 82.80
CA GLN A 788 47.45 49.25 82.00
C GLN A 788 48.75 49.60 82.75
N HIS A 789 48.85 50.80 83.32
CA HIS A 789 50.07 51.33 83.92
C HIS A 789 50.35 50.69 85.29
N SER A 790 49.32 50.30 86.04
CA SER A 790 49.43 49.48 87.25
C SER A 790 50.15 48.15 87.01
N ARG A 791 49.95 47.54 85.84
CA ARG A 791 50.62 46.25 85.49
C ARG A 791 52.08 46.41 85.08
N HIS A 792 52.44 47.54 84.48
CA HIS A 792 53.79 47.78 83.95
C HIS A 792 54.67 48.63 84.88
N ASN A 793 54.13 49.02 86.04
CA ASN A 793 54.77 49.92 87.00
C ASN A 793 55.20 51.27 86.36
N GLU A 794 54.38 51.74 85.43
CA GLU A 794 54.56 53.00 84.70
C GLU A 794 53.78 54.12 85.38
N ILE A 795 54.23 55.35 85.18
CA ILE A 795 53.57 56.54 85.73
C ILE A 795 52.74 57.23 84.63
N LEU A 796 51.61 57.80 85.03
CA LEU A 796 50.77 58.64 84.18
C LEU A 796 50.45 59.94 84.91
N ALA A 797 50.09 60.99 84.16
CA ALA A 797 49.69 62.26 84.73
C ALA A 797 48.30 62.67 84.27
N VAL A 798 47.53 63.22 85.20
CA VAL A 798 46.29 63.92 84.93
C VAL A 798 46.54 65.41 85.12
N LEU A 799 46.38 66.18 84.06
CA LEU A 799 46.46 67.63 84.09
C LEU A 799 45.02 68.16 84.00
N PHE A 800 44.61 68.88 85.04
CA PHE A 800 43.34 69.59 85.05
C PHE A 800 43.62 71.06 84.74
N LEU A 801 43.01 71.57 83.68
CA LEU A 801 43.27 72.90 83.13
C LEU A 801 41.98 73.70 83.13
N ASP A 802 42.07 74.95 83.56
CA ASP A 802 41.00 75.94 83.45
C ASP A 802 41.58 77.24 82.88
N LEU A 803 40.81 77.90 82.01
CA LEU A 803 41.22 79.12 81.34
C LEU A 803 41.07 80.36 82.24
N ASP A 804 42.19 81.04 82.45
CA ASP A 804 42.19 82.31 83.17
C ASP A 804 41.64 83.43 82.28
N GLY A 805 40.50 83.99 82.66
CA GLY A 805 39.87 85.13 81.97
C GLY A 805 38.81 84.75 80.92
N PHE A 806 38.44 83.47 80.78
CA PHE A 806 37.43 83.02 79.81
C PHE A 806 36.07 83.74 79.95
N LYS A 807 35.64 83.99 81.19
CA LYS A 807 34.42 84.75 81.45
C LYS A 807 34.49 86.19 80.92
N GLU A 808 35.65 86.84 81.00
CA GLU A 808 35.83 88.20 80.48
C GLU A 808 35.72 88.23 78.95
N VAL A 809 36.19 87.17 78.27
CA VAL A 809 36.03 87.01 76.81
C VAL A 809 34.55 86.86 76.44
N ASN A 810 33.81 86.02 77.18
CA ASN A 810 32.37 85.86 76.98
C ASN A 810 31.58 87.14 77.29
N ASP A 811 31.91 87.83 78.37
CA ASP A 811 31.21 89.04 78.80
C ASP A 811 31.52 90.22 77.84
N SER A 812 32.72 90.26 77.23
CA SER A 812 33.14 91.33 76.32
C SER A 812 32.75 91.10 74.85
N HIS A 813 32.71 89.86 74.39
CA HIS A 813 32.56 89.51 72.96
C HIS A 813 31.43 88.50 72.67
N GLY A 814 30.73 88.01 73.69
CA GLY A 814 29.59 87.10 73.58
C GLY A 814 29.97 85.61 73.58
N HIS A 815 28.98 84.74 73.81
CA HIS A 815 29.20 83.29 73.92
C HIS A 815 29.76 82.64 72.66
N ALA A 816 29.42 83.14 71.46
CA ALA A 816 29.96 82.62 70.21
C ALA A 816 31.49 82.85 70.10
N ALA A 817 31.99 83.94 70.67
CA ALA A 817 33.42 84.22 70.76
C ALA A 817 34.13 83.28 71.76
N GLY A 818 33.49 82.96 72.88
CA GLY A 818 33.96 81.93 73.80
C GLY A 818 33.98 80.53 73.18
N ASP A 819 32.96 80.18 72.40
CA ASP A 819 32.90 78.91 71.68
C ASP A 819 34.02 78.78 70.64
N GLU A 820 34.32 79.86 69.90
CA GLU A 820 35.44 79.92 68.98
C GLU A 820 36.79 79.78 69.71
N LEU A 821 36.93 80.44 70.86
CA LEU A 821 38.12 80.31 71.71
C LEU A 821 38.31 78.87 72.18
N LEU A 822 37.25 78.18 72.61
CA LEU A 822 37.31 76.78 73.04
C LEU A 822 37.63 75.82 71.89
N LEU A 823 37.10 76.08 70.70
CA LEU A 823 37.45 75.34 69.48
C LEU A 823 38.94 75.51 69.15
N LYS A 824 39.45 76.74 69.18
CA LYS A 824 40.86 77.01 68.90
C LYS A 824 41.77 76.38 69.95
N LEU A 825 41.39 76.48 71.21
CA LEU A 825 42.09 75.87 72.34
C LEU A 825 42.14 74.35 72.23
N SER A 826 41.05 73.70 71.80
CA SER A 826 41.02 72.25 71.63
C SER A 826 42.13 71.76 70.69
N VAL A 827 42.39 72.50 69.62
CA VAL A 827 43.47 72.23 68.66
C VAL A 827 44.84 72.49 69.30
N VAL A 828 45.01 73.62 69.98
CA VAL A 828 46.27 73.97 70.66
C VAL A 828 46.66 72.90 71.70
N LEU A 829 45.70 72.45 72.52
CA LEU A 829 45.94 71.42 73.52
C LEU A 829 46.26 70.06 72.89
N GLN A 830 45.58 69.68 71.79
CA GLN A 830 45.90 68.47 71.04
C GLN A 830 47.31 68.49 70.45
N ASP A 831 47.77 69.63 69.94
CA ASP A 831 49.13 69.82 69.40
C ASP A 831 50.21 69.87 70.50
N CYS A 832 49.80 70.15 71.74
CA CYS A 832 50.69 70.12 72.89
C CYS A 832 51.05 68.69 73.32
N VAL A 833 50.16 67.73 73.10
CA VAL A 833 50.30 66.34 73.56
C VAL A 833 50.57 65.35 72.44
N ARG A 834 50.89 64.09 72.77
CA ARG A 834 51.10 63.02 71.77
C ARG A 834 49.77 62.40 71.38
N LYS A 835 49.74 61.69 70.24
CA LYS A 835 48.55 60.91 69.83
C LYS A 835 48.11 59.83 70.84
N SER A 836 49.02 59.36 71.68
CA SER A 836 48.74 58.41 72.77
C SER A 836 48.05 59.07 73.97
N ASP A 837 48.19 60.38 74.11
CA ASP A 837 47.60 61.14 75.19
C ASP A 837 46.17 61.54 74.83
N THR A 838 45.36 61.82 75.85
CA THR A 838 43.97 62.23 75.65
C THR A 838 43.76 63.65 76.13
N VAL A 839 43.28 64.52 75.24
CA VAL A 839 42.71 65.82 75.61
C VAL A 839 41.20 65.70 75.62
N ALA A 840 40.57 66.10 76.70
CA ALA A 840 39.13 66.05 76.87
C ALA A 840 38.60 67.40 77.37
N ARG A 841 37.42 67.79 76.89
CA ARG A 841 36.69 68.91 77.51
C ARG A 841 35.84 68.35 78.63
N PHE A 842 36.14 68.77 79.85
CA PHE A 842 35.48 68.23 81.05
C PHE A 842 34.14 68.95 81.32
N GLY A 843 34.08 70.24 80.99
CA GLY A 843 32.88 71.08 81.00
C GLY A 843 33.25 72.56 80.95
N GLY A 844 32.41 73.42 80.37
CA GLY A 844 32.68 74.87 80.33
C GLY A 844 34.01 75.20 79.67
N ASP A 845 34.90 75.84 80.41
CA ASP A 845 36.29 76.19 80.09
C ASP A 845 37.34 75.24 80.69
N GLU A 846 36.90 74.12 81.27
CA GLU A 846 37.76 73.13 81.89
C GLU A 846 38.15 72.02 80.90
N PHE A 847 39.45 71.71 80.86
CA PHE A 847 40.03 70.64 80.07
C PHE A 847 40.79 69.67 80.97
N VAL A 848 40.71 68.39 80.63
CA VAL A 848 41.52 67.34 81.25
C VAL A 848 42.43 66.75 80.21
N LEU A 849 43.72 66.70 80.52
CA LEU A 849 44.70 65.99 79.73
C LEU A 849 45.19 64.78 80.51
N LEU A 850 45.13 63.61 79.87
CA LEU A 850 45.67 62.36 80.38
C LEU A 850 46.93 62.03 79.60
N LEU A 851 48.08 62.14 80.26
CA LEU A 851 49.39 61.83 79.69
C LEU A 851 49.80 60.43 80.13
N THR A 852 50.13 59.57 79.18
CA THR A 852 50.45 58.15 79.43
C THR A 852 51.90 57.84 79.08
N GLY A 853 52.49 56.85 79.76
CA GLY A 853 53.88 56.42 79.53
C GLY A 853 54.92 57.49 79.86
N LEU A 854 54.78 58.17 81.01
CA LEU A 854 55.79 59.11 81.50
C LEU A 854 56.96 58.34 82.13
N LEU A 855 58.17 58.89 82.05
CA LEU A 855 59.36 58.31 82.69
C LEU A 855 59.65 58.98 84.03
N HIS A 856 59.45 60.31 84.10
CA HIS A 856 59.59 61.10 85.31
C HIS A 856 58.42 62.08 85.50
N ARG A 857 58.18 62.50 86.75
CA ARG A 857 57.15 63.51 87.09
C ARG A 857 57.34 64.82 86.32
N ASP A 858 58.59 65.18 86.02
CA ASP A 858 58.94 66.41 85.31
C ASP A 858 58.47 66.39 83.85
N ASP A 859 58.21 65.20 83.27
CA ASP A 859 57.66 65.09 81.91
C ASP A 859 56.26 65.74 81.82
N ALA A 860 55.47 65.65 82.90
CA ALA A 860 54.17 66.32 82.99
C ALA A 860 54.33 67.84 83.12
N ALA A 861 55.37 68.30 83.83
CA ALA A 861 55.70 69.71 83.94
C ALA A 861 56.07 70.30 82.56
N ILE A 862 56.87 69.57 81.76
CA ILE A 862 57.25 69.99 80.40
C ILE A 862 56.01 70.18 79.51
N VAL A 863 55.03 69.28 79.60
CA VAL A 863 53.78 69.42 78.83
C VAL A 863 52.95 70.61 79.34
N ALA A 864 52.86 70.80 80.66
CA ALA A 864 52.17 71.96 81.24
C ALA A 864 52.84 73.29 80.84
N GLU A 865 54.17 73.38 80.88
CA GLU A 865 54.95 74.55 80.42
C GLU A 865 54.76 74.80 78.93
N LYS A 866 54.75 73.74 78.12
CA LYS A 866 54.46 73.84 76.69
C LYS A 866 53.07 74.41 76.44
N ILE A 867 52.06 73.96 77.19
CA ILE A 867 50.69 74.48 77.10
C ILE A 867 50.65 75.95 77.49
N LEU A 868 51.19 76.31 78.65
CA LEU A 868 51.24 77.69 79.13
C LEU A 868 51.96 78.61 78.14
N PHE A 869 53.09 78.17 77.57
CA PHE A 869 53.83 78.92 76.56
C PHE A 869 53.02 79.14 75.27
N GLN A 870 52.28 78.14 74.81
CA GLN A 870 51.44 78.28 73.61
C GLN A 870 50.23 79.19 73.86
N LEU A 871 49.66 79.18 75.07
CA LEU A 871 48.53 80.05 75.43
C LEU A 871 48.93 81.50 75.68
N GLN A 872 50.20 81.76 76.03
CA GLN A 872 50.75 83.11 76.12
C GLN A 872 50.93 83.81 74.76
N GLN A 873 50.86 83.08 73.65
CA GLN A 873 50.87 83.67 72.31
C GLN A 873 49.48 84.21 71.96
N GLN A 874 49.41 85.30 71.19
CA GLN A 874 48.13 85.86 70.75
C GLN A 874 47.33 84.84 69.93
N LEU A 875 46.16 84.47 70.44
CA LEU A 875 45.23 83.61 69.72
C LEU A 875 44.39 84.47 68.76
N HIS A 876 44.64 84.29 67.46
CA HIS A 876 43.86 84.92 66.40
C HIS A 876 42.47 84.26 66.32
N LEU A 877 41.45 84.95 66.83
CA LEU A 877 40.04 84.61 66.69
C LEU A 877 39.40 85.51 65.63
N SER A 878 38.26 85.10 65.05
CA SER A 878 37.60 85.83 63.96
C SER A 878 37.22 87.27 64.32
N PHE A 879 37.12 87.59 65.62
CA PHE A 879 36.70 88.87 66.13
C PHE A 879 37.84 89.74 66.72
N ALA A 880 38.90 89.15 67.28
CA ALA A 880 40.02 89.87 67.88
C ALA A 880 41.18 88.92 68.22
N ASP A 881 42.37 89.50 68.46
CA ASP A 881 43.50 88.80 69.05
C ASP A 881 43.35 88.80 70.58
N VAL A 882 43.22 87.61 71.17
CA VAL A 882 42.99 87.46 72.61
C VAL A 882 44.21 86.77 73.25
N ASN A 883 44.64 87.32 74.39
CA ASN A 883 45.60 86.66 75.27
C ASN A 883 44.84 86.05 76.45
N VAL A 884 44.92 84.73 76.58
CA VAL A 884 44.34 84.00 77.71
C VAL A 884 45.43 83.25 78.47
N GLY A 885 45.34 83.23 79.79
CA GLY A 885 46.17 82.37 80.62
C GLY A 885 45.49 81.02 80.86
N ALA A 886 46.23 80.09 81.44
CA ALA A 886 45.62 78.89 82.01
C ALA A 886 46.22 78.58 83.37
N SER A 887 45.40 78.04 84.26
CA SER A 887 45.86 77.47 85.52
C SER A 887 45.77 75.96 85.42
N ILE A 888 46.89 75.27 85.66
CA ILE A 888 47.01 73.81 85.47
C ILE A 888 47.36 73.13 86.79
N GLY A 889 46.60 72.11 87.16
CA GLY A 889 46.94 71.25 88.29
C GLY A 889 47.35 69.87 87.81
N ILE A 890 48.43 69.34 88.37
CA ILE A 890 49.01 68.08 87.94
C ILE A 890 48.92 67.06 89.07
N ALA A 891 48.33 65.90 88.77
CA ALA A 891 48.35 64.73 89.65
C ALA A 891 49.03 63.55 88.94
N ILE A 892 49.99 62.91 89.61
CA ILE A 892 50.79 61.79 89.09
C ILE A 892 50.35 60.49 89.75
N TYR A 893 50.00 59.50 88.94
CA TYR A 893 49.84 58.12 89.40
C TYR A 893 51.22 57.45 89.55
N PRO A 894 51.49 56.68 90.62
CA PRO A 894 50.58 56.37 91.75
C PRO A 894 50.71 57.33 92.95
N TYR A 895 51.53 58.38 92.87
CA TYR A 895 51.91 59.22 94.01
C TYR A 895 50.77 60.06 94.59
N ASP A 896 49.89 60.59 93.72
CA ASP A 896 48.77 61.47 94.09
C ASP A 896 47.42 60.73 94.19
N GLY A 897 47.41 59.43 93.87
CA GLY A 897 46.21 58.60 93.91
C GLY A 897 46.37 57.34 93.08
N THR A 898 45.60 56.30 93.41
CA THR A 898 45.63 55.00 92.71
C THR A 898 44.36 54.70 91.89
N ASP A 899 43.35 55.57 91.96
CA ASP A 899 42.11 55.49 91.16
C ASP A 899 41.84 56.81 90.44
N GLY A 900 41.08 56.75 89.34
CA GLY A 900 40.88 57.89 88.45
C GLY A 900 40.12 59.04 89.11
N SER A 901 39.23 58.74 90.06
CA SER A 901 38.46 59.77 90.78
C SER A 901 39.33 60.57 91.73
N THR A 902 40.26 59.91 92.41
CA THR A 902 41.24 60.56 93.31
C THR A 902 42.21 61.42 92.52
N LEU A 903 42.76 60.92 91.40
CA LEU A 903 43.70 61.68 90.57
C LEU A 903 43.06 62.93 89.95
N LEU A 904 41.84 62.82 89.41
CA LEU A 904 41.10 63.99 88.90
C LEU A 904 40.84 65.02 90.00
N LYS A 905 40.48 64.57 91.21
CA LYS A 905 40.22 65.46 92.34
C LYS A 905 41.49 66.15 92.84
N GLN A 906 42.64 65.47 92.85
CA GLN A 906 43.91 66.10 93.21
C GLN A 906 44.36 67.09 92.15
N ALA A 907 44.25 66.73 90.87
CA ALA A 907 44.59 67.63 89.77
C ALA A 907 43.73 68.92 89.80
N ASP A 908 42.42 68.79 90.02
CA ASP A 908 41.52 69.95 90.22
C ASP A 908 41.93 70.81 91.43
N LYS A 909 42.23 70.18 92.57
CA LYS A 909 42.72 70.90 93.76
C LYS A 909 44.01 71.67 93.49
N GLN A 910 44.96 71.08 92.76
CA GLN A 910 46.22 71.71 92.37
C GLN A 910 46.02 72.85 91.38
N MET A 911 45.06 72.71 90.46
CA MET A 911 44.70 73.76 89.50
C MET A 911 44.16 74.99 90.25
N TYR A 912 43.35 74.78 91.29
CA TYR A 912 42.88 75.87 92.14
C TYR A 912 44.02 76.53 92.94
N GLN A 913 45.04 75.78 93.36
CA GLN A 913 46.24 76.34 93.99
C GLN A 913 47.05 77.21 93.01
N ALA A 914 47.22 76.77 91.76
CA ALA A 914 47.84 77.58 90.70
C ALA A 914 47.09 78.91 90.47
N LYS A 915 45.75 78.90 90.53
CA LYS A 915 44.93 80.13 90.48
C LYS A 915 45.21 81.10 91.62
N GLN A 916 45.48 80.61 92.83
CA GLN A 916 45.77 81.45 94.00
C GLN A 916 47.19 82.03 93.99
N GLN A 917 48.13 81.37 93.33
CA GLN A 917 49.55 81.76 93.28
C GLN A 917 49.88 82.81 92.20
N GLY A 918 48.86 83.35 91.53
CA GLY A 918 49.03 84.43 90.54
C GLY A 918 48.43 84.15 89.16
N LYS A 919 47.82 82.96 88.95
CA LYS A 919 47.29 82.47 87.66
C LYS A 919 48.38 82.25 86.60
N ASN A 920 48.03 81.68 85.45
CA ASN A 920 48.97 81.45 84.34
C ASN A 920 50.20 80.62 84.73
N GLY A 921 49.98 79.50 85.45
CA GLY A 921 51.01 78.65 86.01
C GLY A 921 50.51 77.23 86.26
N TYR A 922 51.39 76.36 86.74
CA TYR A 922 51.04 75.00 87.14
C TYR A 922 51.42 74.71 88.60
N SER A 923 50.72 73.77 89.24
CA SER A 923 51.02 73.29 90.59
C SER A 923 51.05 71.76 90.66
N PHE A 924 51.95 71.24 91.48
CA PHE A 924 52.05 69.83 91.87
C PHE A 924 51.65 69.66 93.34
N THR A 925 51.20 68.47 93.72
CA THR A 925 51.12 68.12 95.14
C THR A 925 52.53 68.12 95.76
N GLU A 926 52.74 68.91 96.80
CA GLU A 926 53.97 68.85 97.62
C GLU A 926 54.00 67.53 98.40
N GLN A 927 55.06 66.74 98.23
CA GLN A 927 55.39 65.64 99.16
C GLN A 927 56.72 65.97 99.84
N GLU A 928 56.65 66.41 101.10
CA GLU A 928 57.75 66.26 102.07
C GLU A 928 57.96 64.77 102.33
N PHE A 929 59.14 64.23 102.02
CA PHE A 929 59.76 63.19 102.85
C PHE A 929 61.28 63.29 102.77
N SER A 930 61.87 63.09 103.95
CA SER A 930 63.28 63.21 104.33
C SER A 930 64.21 62.24 103.60
#